data_AF-A0A535N9B8-F1
#
_entry.id   AF-A0A535N9B8-F1
#
_cell.length_a   1.000
_cell.length_b   1.000
_cell.length_c   1.000
_cell.angle_alpha   90.00
_cell.angle_beta   90.00
_cell.angle_gamma   90.00
#
_symmetry.space_group_name_H-M   'P 1'
#
loop_
_entity.id
_entity.type
_entity.pdbx_description
1 polymer ?
#
loop_
_entity_poly.entity_id
_entity_poly.type
_entity_poly.pdbx_seq_one_letter_code
_entity_poly.pdbx_strand_id
1 'polypeptide(L)'
;MTALPIWRGVACIGLILLVTAGTAFASAGFGGGPGPIQVTPYTGFNPVLARAPYVTDLTQTSAVVTWATNPNIHGTLYYGPSGNCVANSIPVVTGMVTQVRVSPNPTATYPARYDYQSSVSITGLSPSTAYCYEVYGAGASAVDLMPASQPYGMFTTLDPANVSWTAPLTFDVVGDFGETANRGSGNDPNANNPSSVNLNQAAIESLIGSSGARFVMGVGDVAYNDGGNYNYGDLEQTGTSIGTPNLTEISDIFGPSYWPLTGGIPMFTAGGNHGQNSNILTTWPEAASASSSGGAYAMQAYPSVDGTNPGTYPNDWYAFSSGNARFYILEGSWSEANVGTAAGSACPYTAGTTGCKAYQLDADAHFQPTGPEYQLLASDLQSHPGGIKLAFFHYPLRSDNATQDSDVYLQQALEPLLAQYGVQIAFNGHAHDYERNTTAGPHTILSYVTGGGGGVISTVAGKGCSAWDAYAIGWTYSSGTGQRCGAAPVPTSDSQVYHFLRVTISANTVTVTPINAAGQVFDEQTYTFAVPVPSTPSNVTAAATGASSVSLSWTASTETGGSITGYQISRNQAALAAVSGATTSYLDLAAQPGSAYTYAVTAIDANGAASQPGVSNTVTTPLMATGFESGTLAGWTRVVGQVTVQSTVIRTGSDAAALSSNGAQTYTLQNLPASSTVLYAQAWINVASQSTSATLLGLRTQATSTTGAYQVAQVYLNAAGTIKVLNNVSKVSYLGNATVAPGSWHQVTFAVDQTVGTMQVWLDGNPVQFGTSGGWMAVVGGQNLGSIPMSNVQLGDDSVSRVYTWYADDVTVSTVPPAS
;
A
#
# COMPACT_ATOMS: atom_id res chain seq x y z
N MET A 1 31.59 -23.96 -52.03
CA MET A 1 32.32 -22.84 -51.42
C MET A 1 31.28 -22.01 -50.68
N THR A 2 30.98 -22.31 -49.40
CA THR A 2 31.65 -21.78 -48.17
C THR A 2 31.52 -20.26 -48.05
N ALA A 3 31.06 -19.62 -46.97
CA ALA A 3 30.58 -20.05 -45.65
C ALA A 3 29.92 -18.85 -44.92
N LEU A 4 29.05 -19.15 -43.95
CA LEU A 4 28.68 -18.36 -42.75
C LEU A 4 29.89 -18.33 -41.74
N PRO A 5 29.88 -17.73 -40.49
CA PRO A 5 28.81 -17.10 -39.66
C PRO A 5 29.23 -15.93 -38.66
N ILE A 6 28.28 -15.56 -37.76
CA ILE A 6 28.39 -15.16 -36.30
C ILE A 6 28.27 -13.67 -35.84
N TRP A 7 27.07 -13.35 -35.31
CA TRP A 7 26.66 -12.78 -33.99
C TRP A 7 27.55 -11.90 -33.07
N ARG A 8 26.91 -10.84 -32.53
CA ARG A 8 26.76 -10.37 -31.10
C ARG A 8 26.54 -8.84 -31.11
N GLY A 9 25.71 -8.17 -30.33
CA GLY A 9 24.75 -8.44 -29.27
C GLY A 9 24.19 -7.06 -28.86
N VAL A 10 22.87 -6.88 -28.79
CA VAL A 10 22.25 -5.61 -28.40
C VAL A 10 21.90 -5.71 -26.92
N ALA A 11 22.53 -4.87 -26.11
CA ALA A 11 22.23 -4.71 -24.70
C ALA A 11 20.88 -3.99 -24.53
N CYS A 12 20.01 -4.58 -23.71
CA CYS A 12 18.80 -3.95 -23.21
C CYS A 12 19.14 -2.66 -22.46
N ILE A 13 18.60 -1.54 -22.92
CA ILE A 13 18.53 -0.29 -22.15
C ILE A 13 17.43 -0.49 -21.12
N GLY A 14 17.81 -0.59 -19.85
CA GLY A 14 16.90 -0.57 -18.72
C GLY A 14 16.18 0.77 -18.66
N LEU A 15 14.85 0.71 -18.61
CA LEU A 15 13.98 1.86 -18.42
C LEU A 15 14.21 2.40 -17.00
N ILE A 16 14.92 3.52 -16.90
CA ILE A 16 15.04 4.29 -15.65
C ILE A 16 13.69 4.96 -15.41
N LEU A 17 12.99 4.55 -14.35
CA LEU A 17 11.79 5.21 -13.86
C LEU A 17 12.17 6.64 -13.42
N LEU A 18 11.77 7.64 -14.21
CA LEU A 18 11.72 9.03 -13.76
C LEU A 18 10.51 9.20 -12.86
N VAL A 19 10.75 9.47 -11.58
CA VAL A 19 9.77 10.09 -10.69
C VAL A 19 9.44 11.45 -11.31
N THR A 20 8.25 11.58 -11.89
CA THR A 20 7.81 12.87 -12.44
C THR A 20 7.37 13.73 -11.27
N ALA A 21 8.17 14.76 -10.96
CA ALA A 21 7.82 15.79 -9.99
C ALA A 21 6.47 16.41 -10.39
N GLY A 22 5.50 16.35 -9.47
CA GLY A 22 4.18 16.95 -9.66
C GLY A 22 4.28 18.45 -9.92
N THR A 23 3.45 18.95 -10.82
CA THR A 23 3.35 20.38 -11.12
C THR A 23 2.71 21.13 -9.95
N ALA A 24 3.53 21.88 -9.21
CA ALA A 24 3.12 22.82 -8.19
C ALA A 24 2.33 24.01 -8.77
N PHE A 25 1.11 24.24 -8.30
CA PHE A 25 0.40 25.50 -8.53
C PHE A 25 0.69 26.44 -7.36
N ALA A 26 1.76 27.24 -7.45
CA ALA A 26 2.10 28.22 -6.42
C ALA A 26 1.10 29.40 -6.44
N SER A 27 0.48 29.69 -5.29
CA SER A 27 -0.26 30.94 -5.10
C SER A 27 0.72 32.12 -5.02
N ALA A 28 0.36 33.24 -5.66
CA ALA A 28 1.25 34.38 -5.86
C ALA A 28 1.34 35.25 -4.60
N GLY A 29 2.54 35.29 -3.98
CA GLY A 29 3.00 36.33 -3.06
C GLY A 29 2.26 36.44 -1.72
N PHE A 30 2.96 36.90 -0.67
CA PHE A 30 2.28 37.33 0.55
C PHE A 30 1.33 38.48 0.17
N GLY A 31 0.01 38.27 0.26
CA GLY A 31 -0.97 39.34 0.12
C GLY A 31 -0.64 40.48 1.09
N GLY A 32 -1.08 41.72 0.80
CA GLY A 32 -0.86 42.83 1.74
C GLY A 32 -1.59 42.56 3.07
N GLY A 33 -0.89 42.61 4.21
CA GLY A 33 -1.51 42.40 5.52
C GLY A 33 -0.52 42.32 6.68
N PRO A 34 -0.97 42.56 7.92
CA PRO A 34 -0.21 43.17 9.03
C PRO A 34 0.55 42.14 9.89
N GLY A 35 1.03 42.56 11.07
CA GLY A 35 1.60 41.68 12.09
C GLY A 35 0.67 40.53 12.51
N PRO A 36 1.04 39.73 13.53
CA PRO A 36 0.31 38.52 13.90
C PRO A 36 -1.19 38.75 14.14
N ILE A 37 -2.01 37.74 13.85
CA ILE A 37 -3.44 37.81 14.14
C ILE A 37 -3.67 38.09 15.63
N GLN A 38 -4.74 38.81 15.93
CA GLN A 38 -5.07 39.11 17.32
C GLN A 38 -5.65 37.88 17.99
N VAL A 39 -5.14 37.57 19.18
CA VAL A 39 -5.54 36.41 19.98
C VAL A 39 -6.22 36.85 21.27
N THR A 40 -7.16 36.04 21.73
CA THR A 40 -7.78 36.21 23.06
C THR A 40 -7.21 35.16 23.98
N PRO A 41 -6.50 35.54 25.07
CA PRO A 41 -5.98 34.57 26.02
C PRO A 41 -7.06 33.70 26.65
N TYR A 42 -6.71 32.46 26.94
CA TYR A 42 -7.51 31.49 27.68
C TYR A 42 -7.83 32.03 29.07
N THR A 43 -9.10 32.24 29.37
CA THR A 43 -9.57 32.90 30.60
C THR A 43 -10.88 32.31 31.08
N GLY A 44 -11.30 32.66 32.31
CA GLY A 44 -12.59 32.23 32.87
C GLY A 44 -12.63 30.78 33.37
N PHE A 45 -11.47 30.12 33.44
CA PHE A 45 -11.31 28.79 34.03
C PHE A 45 -11.36 28.87 35.57
N ASN A 46 -11.62 27.74 36.22
CA ASN A 46 -11.62 27.68 37.67
C ASN A 46 -10.21 27.92 38.22
N PRO A 47 -9.99 28.75 39.25
CA PRO A 47 -8.66 29.03 39.81
C PRO A 47 -7.90 27.82 40.37
N VAL A 48 -8.55 26.67 40.53
CA VAL A 48 -7.89 25.40 40.88
C VAL A 48 -7.16 24.78 39.68
N LEU A 49 -7.58 25.09 38.46
CA LEU A 49 -6.98 24.58 37.23
C LEU A 49 -5.68 25.35 36.95
N ALA A 50 -4.57 24.70 37.27
CA ALA A 50 -3.25 25.26 37.02
C ALA A 50 -2.84 25.06 35.56
N ARG A 51 -3.13 23.90 34.94
CA ARG A 51 -2.81 23.64 33.52
C ARG A 51 -4.06 23.21 32.78
N ALA A 52 -4.34 23.87 31.64
CA ALA A 52 -5.47 23.53 30.79
C ALA A 52 -5.38 22.05 30.33
N PRO A 53 -6.49 21.33 30.22
CA PRO A 53 -6.47 19.94 29.77
C PRO A 53 -6.07 19.80 28.30
N TYR A 54 -5.32 18.75 28.00
CA TYR A 54 -4.90 18.39 26.64
C TYR A 54 -4.86 16.87 26.47
N VAL A 55 -4.82 16.43 25.21
CA VAL A 55 -4.86 15.01 24.84
C VAL A 55 -3.51 14.53 24.31
N THR A 56 -3.11 13.32 24.69
CA THR A 56 -1.90 12.63 24.20
C THR A 56 -2.17 11.12 24.08
N ASP A 57 -1.20 10.34 23.61
CA ASP A 57 -1.28 8.87 23.45
C ASP A 57 -2.56 8.44 22.71
N LEU A 58 -2.90 9.20 21.67
CA LEU A 58 -4.12 9.01 20.91
C LEU A 58 -3.97 7.82 19.98
N THR A 59 -4.80 6.81 20.18
CA THR A 59 -4.84 5.62 19.31
C THR A 59 -6.21 5.48 18.64
N GLN A 60 -6.41 4.37 17.94
CA GLN A 60 -7.72 3.99 17.42
C GLN A 60 -8.72 3.65 18.54
N THR A 61 -8.24 3.28 19.74
CA THR A 61 -9.10 2.74 20.81
C THR A 61 -8.81 3.31 22.21
N SER A 62 -7.89 4.26 22.32
CA SER A 62 -7.52 4.91 23.57
C SER A 62 -7.06 6.35 23.36
N ALA A 63 -7.04 7.11 24.44
CA ALA A 63 -6.42 8.43 24.53
C ALA A 63 -6.03 8.69 25.99
N VAL A 64 -5.09 9.59 26.25
CA VAL A 64 -4.76 10.09 27.59
C VAL A 64 -5.17 11.55 27.67
N VAL A 65 -5.92 11.91 28.71
CA VAL A 65 -6.22 13.31 29.03
C VAL A 65 -5.34 13.73 30.20
N THR A 66 -4.57 14.80 30.01
CA THR A 66 -3.67 15.35 31.02
C THR A 66 -4.06 16.78 31.38
N TRP A 67 -4.05 17.11 32.67
CA TRP A 67 -4.25 18.46 33.20
C TRP A 67 -3.54 18.61 34.55
N ALA A 68 -3.42 19.82 35.09
CA ALA A 68 -2.82 20.02 36.40
C ALA A 68 -3.66 20.92 37.30
N THR A 69 -3.60 20.67 38.61
CA THR A 69 -4.30 21.45 39.63
C THR A 69 -3.34 22.03 40.66
N ASN A 70 -3.75 23.15 41.27
CA ASN A 70 -3.13 23.73 42.45
C ASN A 70 -4.24 24.29 43.36
N PRO A 71 -4.45 23.75 44.58
CA PRO A 71 -3.66 22.74 45.30
C PRO A 71 -3.89 21.31 44.80
N ASN A 72 -3.24 20.32 45.43
CA ASN A 72 -3.37 18.89 45.09
C ASN A 72 -4.83 18.41 45.22
N ILE A 73 -5.53 18.28 44.09
CA ILE A 73 -6.92 17.85 44.04
C ILE A 73 -7.06 16.66 43.10
N HIS A 74 -7.60 15.56 43.63
CA HIS A 74 -7.87 14.34 42.88
C HIS A 74 -9.32 14.37 42.40
N GLY A 75 -9.50 14.92 41.20
CA GLY A 75 -10.79 15.16 40.58
C GLY A 75 -11.43 13.95 39.90
N THR A 76 -12.23 14.22 38.87
CA THR A 76 -12.81 13.19 37.99
C THR A 76 -12.75 13.66 36.55
N LEU A 77 -12.31 12.78 35.66
CA LEU A 77 -12.44 12.96 34.22
C LEU A 77 -13.81 12.42 33.78
N TYR A 78 -14.63 13.27 33.17
CA TYR A 78 -15.84 12.85 32.47
C TYR A 78 -15.55 12.78 30.97
N TYR A 79 -16.09 11.77 30.29
CA TYR A 79 -15.97 11.67 28.84
C TYR A 79 -17.15 10.94 28.21
N GLY A 80 -17.36 11.16 26.91
CA GLY A 80 -18.36 10.44 26.14
C GLY A 80 -18.38 10.84 24.66
N PRO A 81 -19.31 10.26 23.88
CA PRO A 81 -19.48 10.66 22.48
C PRO A 81 -19.86 12.15 22.39
N SER A 82 -19.50 12.79 21.28
CA SER A 82 -19.88 14.18 21.03
C SER A 82 -21.37 14.44 21.32
N GLY A 83 -21.65 15.44 22.17
CA GLY A 83 -23.00 15.78 22.64
C GLY A 83 -23.40 15.14 23.98
N ASN A 84 -22.59 14.25 24.56
CA ASN A 84 -22.80 13.71 25.91
C ASN A 84 -21.45 13.45 26.62
N CYS A 85 -20.78 14.52 27.05
CA CYS A 85 -19.42 14.49 27.60
C CYS A 85 -19.33 13.89 29.00
N VAL A 86 -20.47 13.63 29.65
CA VAL A 86 -20.56 13.06 30.99
C VAL A 86 -21.10 11.63 31.00
N ALA A 87 -21.10 10.97 29.83
CA ALA A 87 -21.61 9.59 29.69
C ALA A 87 -20.83 8.59 30.54
N ASN A 88 -19.53 8.80 30.71
CA ASN A 88 -18.63 7.97 31.49
C ASN A 88 -17.78 8.86 32.41
N SER A 89 -17.22 8.26 33.46
CA SER A 89 -16.38 8.97 34.42
C SER A 89 -15.23 8.09 34.92
N ILE A 90 -14.05 8.69 35.11
CA ILE A 90 -12.87 8.05 35.70
C ILE A 90 -12.40 8.92 36.88
N PRO A 91 -12.58 8.46 38.14
CA PRO A 91 -12.05 9.15 39.30
C PRO A 91 -10.52 9.15 39.28
N VAL A 92 -9.90 10.29 39.55
CA VAL A 92 -8.44 10.40 39.66
C VAL A 92 -8.00 9.77 40.98
N VAL A 93 -7.09 8.81 40.91
CA VAL A 93 -6.48 8.16 42.09
C VAL A 93 -5.01 8.58 42.23
N THR A 94 -4.43 8.39 43.41
CA THR A 94 -3.06 8.84 43.72
C THR A 94 -2.00 8.39 42.72
N GLY A 95 -2.13 7.19 42.15
CA GLY A 95 -1.18 6.67 41.15
C GLY A 95 -1.23 7.37 39.79
N MET A 96 -2.23 8.22 39.54
CA MET A 96 -2.40 8.97 38.30
C MET A 96 -1.86 10.41 38.40
N VAL A 97 -1.42 10.84 39.59
CA VAL A 97 -1.03 12.22 39.87
C VAL A 97 0.48 12.31 40.06
N THR A 98 1.13 13.18 39.29
CA THR A 98 2.55 13.50 39.41
C THR A 98 2.71 14.95 39.90
N GLN A 99 3.48 15.14 40.96
CA GLN A 99 3.84 16.49 41.41
C GLN A 99 4.95 17.03 40.50
N VAL A 100 4.68 18.16 39.83
CA VAL A 100 5.62 18.82 38.93
C VAL A 100 5.98 20.20 39.46
N ARG A 101 7.27 20.58 39.35
CA ARG A 101 7.75 21.89 39.79
C ARG A 101 7.69 22.88 38.63
N VAL A 102 6.84 23.90 38.76
CA VAL A 102 6.59 24.92 37.72
C VAL A 102 7.26 26.26 38.06
N SER A 103 8.37 26.23 38.78
CA SER A 103 9.15 27.41 39.16
C SER A 103 10.63 27.18 38.83
N PRO A 104 11.42 28.22 38.48
CA PRO A 104 12.85 28.06 38.17
C PRO A 104 13.77 27.80 39.36
N ASN A 105 15.01 27.42 39.11
CA ASN A 105 16.08 27.35 40.12
C ASN A 105 16.98 28.61 40.08
N PRO A 106 17.65 28.99 41.20
CA PRO A 106 17.60 28.37 42.52
C PRO A 106 16.39 28.82 43.35
N THR A 107 15.90 27.93 44.22
CA THR A 107 14.72 28.17 45.09
C THR A 107 14.87 29.37 46.05
N ALA A 108 16.10 29.81 46.31
CA ALA A 108 16.38 31.00 47.11
C ALA A 108 15.95 32.30 46.42
N THR A 109 15.90 32.30 45.08
CA THR A 109 15.46 33.44 44.26
C THR A 109 14.01 33.28 43.80
N TYR A 110 13.60 32.03 43.50
CA TYR A 110 12.25 31.71 43.01
C TYR A 110 11.57 30.73 43.97
N PRO A 111 10.58 31.19 44.76
CA PRO A 111 9.83 30.31 45.67
C PRO A 111 9.31 29.08 44.94
N ALA A 112 9.44 27.91 45.56
CA ALA A 112 9.00 26.67 44.95
C ALA A 112 7.48 26.66 44.80
N ARG A 113 7.01 26.63 43.54
CA ARG A 113 5.63 26.36 43.15
C ARG A 113 5.53 25.00 42.48
N TYR A 114 4.48 24.27 42.85
CA TYR A 114 4.20 22.92 42.37
C TYR A 114 2.78 22.82 41.89
N ASP A 115 2.62 22.11 40.79
CA ASP A 115 1.32 21.69 40.28
C ASP A 115 1.20 20.17 40.39
N TYR A 116 -0.03 19.70 40.40
CA TYR A 116 -0.36 18.27 40.54
C TYR A 116 -0.99 17.80 39.24
N GLN A 117 -0.15 17.27 38.35
CA GLN A 117 -0.51 16.82 37.01
C GLN A 117 -1.21 15.46 37.09
N SER A 118 -2.46 15.40 36.66
CA SER A 118 -3.21 14.15 36.48
C SER A 118 -3.11 13.70 35.03
N SER A 119 -2.77 12.44 34.79
CA SER A 119 -2.81 11.83 33.46
C SER A 119 -3.71 10.60 33.50
N VAL A 120 -4.80 10.64 32.74
CA VAL A 120 -5.88 9.66 32.82
C VAL A 120 -6.12 9.00 31.48
N SER A 121 -5.84 7.70 31.40
CA SER A 121 -6.08 6.89 30.20
C SER A 121 -7.55 6.53 30.04
N ILE A 122 -8.09 6.81 28.87
CA ILE A 122 -9.39 6.33 28.39
C ILE A 122 -9.14 5.15 27.45
N THR A 123 -9.85 4.04 27.63
CA THR A 123 -9.72 2.84 26.79
C THR A 123 -11.09 2.36 26.30
N GLY A 124 -11.10 1.49 25.27
CA GLY A 124 -12.34 0.96 24.71
C GLY A 124 -13.08 1.95 23.80
N LEU A 125 -12.37 2.96 23.27
CA LEU A 125 -12.90 3.89 22.29
C LEU A 125 -13.08 3.20 20.93
N SER A 126 -13.99 3.74 20.12
CA SER A 126 -14.17 3.30 18.74
C SER A 126 -13.26 4.10 17.80
N PRO A 127 -12.67 3.50 16.75
CA PRO A 127 -11.88 4.22 15.75
C PRO A 127 -12.71 5.28 15.01
N SER A 128 -12.06 6.28 14.42
CA SER A 128 -12.70 7.35 13.63
C SER A 128 -13.87 8.06 14.34
N THR A 129 -13.87 8.12 15.68
CA THR A 129 -15.03 8.58 16.47
C THR A 129 -14.69 9.79 17.31
N ALA A 130 -15.53 10.82 17.25
CA ALA A 130 -15.37 12.05 18.02
C ALA A 130 -15.88 11.89 19.46
N TYR A 131 -15.03 12.25 20.42
CA TYR A 131 -15.30 12.24 21.85
C TYR A 131 -15.14 13.64 22.44
N CYS A 132 -15.87 13.89 23.51
CA CYS A 132 -15.71 15.08 24.33
C CYS A 132 -15.43 14.70 25.77
N TYR A 133 -14.74 15.58 26.49
CA TYR A 133 -14.34 15.37 27.88
C TYR A 133 -14.40 16.64 28.72
N GLU A 134 -14.60 16.47 30.02
CA GLU A 134 -14.65 17.53 31.02
C GLU A 134 -13.83 17.10 32.24
N VAL A 135 -13.16 18.05 32.91
CA VAL A 135 -12.38 17.76 34.12
C VAL A 135 -12.95 18.50 35.32
N TYR A 136 -13.23 17.76 36.39
CA TYR A 136 -13.89 18.27 37.59
C TYR A 136 -12.97 18.22 38.79
N GLY A 137 -13.23 19.09 39.77
CA GLY A 137 -12.61 19.03 41.10
C GLY A 137 -13.03 17.79 41.91
N ALA A 138 -12.61 17.72 43.18
CA ALA A 138 -12.94 16.59 44.06
C ALA A 138 -14.26 16.78 44.85
N GLY A 139 -14.91 15.68 45.21
CA GLY A 139 -16.04 15.63 46.16
C GLY A 139 -17.43 15.62 45.53
N ALA A 140 -18.48 15.44 46.36
CA ALA A 140 -19.88 15.28 45.92
C ALA A 140 -20.54 16.57 45.36
N SER A 141 -19.84 17.70 45.42
CA SER A 141 -20.23 18.98 44.83
C SER A 141 -19.09 19.53 43.94
N ALA A 142 -18.37 18.61 43.29
CA ALA A 142 -17.26 18.95 42.41
C ALA A 142 -17.70 19.97 41.35
N VAL A 143 -16.89 21.02 41.21
CA VAL A 143 -17.06 22.06 40.20
C VAL A 143 -16.35 21.66 38.93
N ASP A 144 -16.95 22.00 37.79
CA ASP A 144 -16.27 22.00 36.51
C ASP A 144 -15.07 22.96 36.58
N LEU A 145 -13.91 22.49 36.14
CA LEU A 145 -12.69 23.28 36.12
C LEU A 145 -12.51 24.03 34.78
N MET A 146 -13.23 23.60 33.74
CA MET A 146 -13.22 24.21 32.42
C MET A 146 -13.87 25.60 32.44
N PRO A 147 -13.48 26.52 31.54
CA PRO A 147 -14.11 27.82 31.41
C PRO A 147 -15.48 27.69 30.74
N ALA A 148 -16.43 28.56 31.11
CA ALA A 148 -17.76 28.55 30.51
C ALA A 148 -17.77 28.81 28.99
N SER A 149 -16.74 29.48 28.46
CA SER A 149 -16.55 29.69 27.02
C SER A 149 -16.10 28.44 26.26
N GLN A 150 -15.53 27.45 26.96
CA GLN A 150 -15.10 26.16 26.42
C GLN A 150 -15.33 25.08 27.48
N PRO A 151 -16.59 24.67 27.69
CA PRO A 151 -16.96 23.79 28.81
C PRO A 151 -16.46 22.35 28.66
N TYR A 152 -15.95 21.96 27.49
CA TYR A 152 -15.39 20.63 27.24
C TYR A 152 -14.26 20.69 26.21
N GLY A 153 -13.34 19.73 26.30
CA GLY A 153 -12.37 19.42 25.25
C GLY A 153 -12.93 18.42 24.24
N MET A 154 -12.34 18.37 23.05
CA MET A 154 -12.74 17.48 21.95
C MET A 154 -11.52 16.77 21.38
N PHE A 155 -11.69 15.50 21.03
CA PHE A 155 -10.73 14.78 20.19
C PHE A 155 -11.47 13.77 19.32
N THR A 156 -10.77 13.16 18.37
CA THR A 156 -11.30 12.03 17.60
C THR A 156 -10.20 11.01 17.45
N THR A 157 -10.54 9.76 17.73
CA THR A 157 -9.62 8.62 17.61
C THR A 157 -9.10 8.46 16.19
N LEU A 158 -7.93 7.83 16.08
CA LEU A 158 -7.31 7.56 14.79
C LEU A 158 -8.18 6.65 13.92
N ASP A 159 -8.01 6.76 12.62
CA ASP A 159 -8.71 5.92 11.64
C ASP A 159 -8.13 4.49 11.62
N PRO A 160 -8.94 3.47 11.31
CA PRO A 160 -8.43 2.13 11.05
C PRO A 160 -7.32 2.14 10.01
N ALA A 161 -6.20 1.47 10.33
CA ALA A 161 -5.09 1.32 9.40
C ALA A 161 -5.54 0.52 8.16
N ASN A 162 -5.57 1.18 7.01
CA ASN A 162 -6.02 0.63 5.75
C ASN A 162 -5.39 1.40 4.59
N VAL A 163 -4.47 0.78 3.87
CA VAL A 163 -3.78 1.33 2.69
C VAL A 163 -4.72 1.71 1.54
N SER A 164 -5.95 1.17 1.51
CA SER A 164 -7.00 1.55 0.57
C SER A 164 -7.93 2.66 1.08
N TRP A 165 -7.63 3.26 2.24
CA TRP A 165 -8.39 4.37 2.79
C TRP A 165 -8.30 5.60 1.87
N THR A 166 -9.45 6.23 1.62
CA THR A 166 -9.56 7.38 0.69
C THR A 166 -10.15 8.62 1.36
N ALA A 167 -10.73 8.48 2.56
CA ALA A 167 -11.27 9.63 3.28
C ALA A 167 -10.10 10.55 3.70
N PRO A 168 -10.25 11.88 3.56
CA PRO A 168 -9.17 12.80 3.89
C PRO A 168 -8.78 12.77 5.36
N LEU A 169 -7.48 12.77 5.64
CA LEU A 169 -6.90 13.00 6.96
C LEU A 169 -6.17 14.34 6.94
N THR A 170 -6.51 15.25 7.85
CA THR A 170 -5.81 16.52 8.05
C THR A 170 -5.14 16.54 9.41
N PHE A 171 -3.88 16.95 9.46
CA PHE A 171 -3.11 17.16 10.69
C PHE A 171 -2.19 18.39 10.51
N ASP A 172 -1.74 18.99 11.60
CA ASP A 172 -0.80 20.12 11.55
C ASP A 172 0.60 19.67 11.95
N VAL A 173 1.63 20.36 11.48
CA VAL A 173 3.05 20.16 11.82
C VAL A 173 3.63 21.48 12.31
N VAL A 174 4.33 21.46 13.43
CA VAL A 174 5.00 22.62 14.02
C VAL A 174 6.32 22.18 14.64
N GLY A 175 7.36 22.97 14.47
CA GLY A 175 8.64 22.79 15.15
C GLY A 175 8.96 24.00 15.98
N ASP A 176 9.86 23.84 16.93
CA ASP A 176 10.61 24.96 17.49
C ASP A 176 9.68 25.99 18.13
N PHE A 177 8.80 25.55 19.03
CA PHE A 177 7.85 26.42 19.75
C PHE A 177 8.07 26.37 21.26
N GLY A 178 7.69 27.43 21.97
CA GLY A 178 7.97 27.57 23.39
C GLY A 178 9.13 28.50 23.73
N GLU A 179 9.29 29.59 22.98
CA GLU A 179 10.16 30.72 23.32
C GLU A 179 9.31 32.00 23.37
N THR A 180 9.11 32.55 24.57
CA THR A 180 8.05 33.56 24.82
C THR A 180 8.55 34.97 24.99
N ALA A 181 9.84 35.13 25.28
CA ALA A 181 10.48 36.42 25.09
C ALA A 181 10.86 36.53 23.60
N ASN A 182 10.41 37.58 22.91
CA ASN A 182 10.93 37.89 21.58
C ASN A 182 12.44 38.18 21.69
N ARG A 183 13.33 37.18 21.64
CA ARG A 183 14.79 37.42 21.78
C ARG A 183 15.41 37.94 20.50
N GLY A 184 14.98 39.09 20.00
CA GLY A 184 15.71 39.81 18.97
C GLY A 184 16.98 40.47 19.53
N SER A 185 18.01 40.65 18.69
CA SER A 185 19.08 41.64 18.95
C SER A 185 18.46 42.98 19.36
N GLY A 186 19.13 43.82 20.15
CA GLY A 186 18.57 45.03 20.81
C GLY A 186 17.86 46.11 19.95
N ASN A 187 17.63 45.84 18.67
CA ASN A 187 16.79 46.59 17.74
C ASN A 187 15.35 46.05 17.62
N ASP A 188 15.02 44.88 18.17
CA ASP A 188 13.64 44.44 18.29
C ASP A 188 12.93 45.22 19.42
N PRO A 189 11.87 45.99 19.12
CA PRO A 189 11.17 46.81 20.11
C PRO A 189 10.52 46.02 21.25
N ASN A 190 10.37 44.70 21.12
CA ASN A 190 9.83 43.81 22.14
C ASN A 190 10.89 42.93 22.82
N ALA A 191 12.16 43.05 22.42
CA ALA A 191 13.20 42.19 22.96
C ALA A 191 13.52 42.47 24.41
N ASN A 192 13.58 41.39 25.20
CA ASN A 192 13.85 41.41 26.63
C ASN A 192 12.83 42.21 27.46
N ASN A 193 11.60 42.42 26.95
CA ASN A 193 10.53 42.98 27.76
C ASN A 193 9.96 41.87 28.67
N PRO A 194 10.12 41.98 30.01
CA PRO A 194 9.72 40.91 30.93
C PRO A 194 8.20 40.67 31.03
N SER A 195 7.41 41.49 30.35
CA SER A 195 5.94 41.46 30.30
C SER A 195 5.38 41.26 28.89
N SER A 196 6.21 41.05 27.86
CA SER A 196 5.74 40.82 26.49
C SER A 196 5.46 39.34 26.22
N VAL A 197 4.31 39.07 25.61
CA VAL A 197 3.95 37.78 25.02
C VAL A 197 4.52 37.72 23.60
N ASN A 198 5.10 36.59 23.20
CA ASN A 198 5.37 36.29 21.78
C ASN A 198 4.03 36.19 21.01
N LEU A 199 3.64 37.29 20.38
CA LEU A 199 2.37 37.40 19.64
C LEU A 199 2.33 36.49 18.40
N ASN A 200 3.48 36.14 17.83
CA ASN A 200 3.53 35.27 16.66
C ASN A 200 3.25 33.81 17.03
N GLN A 201 3.87 33.29 18.10
CA GLN A 201 3.56 31.95 18.61
C GLN A 201 2.09 31.85 19.02
N ALA A 202 1.60 32.85 19.77
CA ALA A 202 0.21 32.87 20.19
C ALA A 202 -0.76 32.83 18.99
N ALA A 203 -0.44 33.58 17.93
CA ALA A 203 -1.20 33.56 16.68
C ALA A 203 -1.17 32.20 15.99
N ILE A 204 0.00 31.54 15.90
CA ILE A 204 0.14 30.20 15.32
C ILE A 204 -0.73 29.19 16.09
N GLU A 205 -0.62 29.14 17.42
CA GLU A 205 -1.34 28.17 18.23
C GLU A 205 -2.86 28.42 18.21
N SER A 206 -3.29 29.68 18.12
CA SER A 206 -4.70 30.02 17.86
C SER A 206 -5.16 29.57 16.47
N LEU A 207 -4.32 29.67 15.44
CA LEU A 207 -4.66 29.22 14.09
C LEU A 207 -4.75 27.69 14.03
N ILE A 208 -3.82 26.98 14.69
CA ILE A 208 -3.86 25.50 14.88
C ILE A 208 -5.20 25.10 15.52
N GLY A 209 -5.62 25.77 16.59
CA GLY A 209 -6.91 25.49 17.26
C GLY A 209 -8.14 25.62 16.37
N SER A 210 -8.02 26.33 15.24
CA SER A 210 -9.10 26.53 14.26
C SER A 210 -8.85 25.83 12.91
N SER A 211 -7.75 25.07 12.77
CA SER A 211 -7.29 24.54 11.48
C SER A 211 -8.16 23.40 10.94
N GLY A 212 -8.90 22.73 11.83
CA GLY A 212 -9.62 21.48 11.55
C GLY A 212 -8.75 20.23 11.60
N ALA A 213 -7.49 20.34 12.03
CA ALA A 213 -6.58 19.22 12.18
C ALA A 213 -7.09 18.16 13.18
N ARG A 214 -6.67 16.92 12.93
CA ARG A 214 -6.99 15.80 13.80
C ARG A 214 -6.10 15.74 15.02
N PHE A 215 -4.83 16.02 14.80
CA PHE A 215 -3.74 16.07 15.76
C PHE A 215 -2.64 17.00 15.22
N VAL A 216 -1.69 17.32 16.06
CA VAL A 216 -0.48 18.09 15.73
C VAL A 216 0.74 17.16 15.81
N MET A 217 1.67 17.31 14.86
CA MET A 217 2.97 16.67 14.86
C MET A 217 4.04 17.70 15.23
N GLY A 218 4.78 17.46 16.32
CA GLY A 218 5.94 18.23 16.74
C GLY A 218 7.23 17.67 16.15
N VAL A 219 8.10 18.52 15.62
CA VAL A 219 9.43 18.14 15.10
C VAL A 219 10.57 18.54 16.03
N GLY A 220 10.35 18.47 17.34
CA GLY A 220 11.34 18.79 18.36
C GLY A 220 11.28 20.23 18.88
N ASP A 221 12.01 20.46 19.98
CA ASP A 221 12.11 21.72 20.72
C ASP A 221 10.74 22.31 21.13
N VAL A 222 10.13 21.68 22.14
CA VAL A 222 8.79 22.00 22.66
C VAL A 222 8.81 22.76 24.00
N ALA A 223 9.98 23.23 24.45
CA ALA A 223 10.15 24.08 25.64
C ALA A 223 11.59 24.60 25.71
N TYR A 224 11.82 25.87 25.38
CA TYR A 224 13.16 26.45 25.26
C TYR A 224 13.84 26.68 26.63
N ASN A 225 15.14 26.99 26.61
CA ASN A 225 16.06 27.08 27.75
C ASN A 225 16.63 25.72 28.23
N ASP A 226 16.00 25.03 29.18
CA ASP A 226 16.47 23.71 29.65
C ASP A 226 15.39 22.61 29.57
N GLY A 227 14.23 22.92 28.99
CA GLY A 227 13.07 22.03 28.92
C GLY A 227 12.52 21.67 30.31
N GLY A 228 12.70 22.56 31.28
CA GLY A 228 12.17 22.40 32.63
C GLY A 228 10.65 22.49 32.66
N ASN A 229 10.02 21.88 33.67
CA ASN A 229 8.56 21.99 33.88
C ASN A 229 8.07 23.44 34.05
N TYR A 230 8.95 24.39 34.39
CA TYR A 230 8.63 25.81 34.45
C TYR A 230 8.53 26.46 33.05
N ASN A 231 9.24 25.93 32.05
CA ASN A 231 9.09 26.34 30.65
C ASN A 231 7.76 25.85 30.09
N TYR A 232 7.40 24.58 30.32
CA TYR A 232 6.05 24.11 30.00
C TYR A 232 5.00 24.95 30.74
N GLY A 233 5.22 25.15 32.05
CA GLY A 233 4.50 26.05 32.92
C GLY A 233 3.00 25.77 33.03
N ASP A 234 2.24 26.84 33.25
CA ASP A 234 0.86 26.82 33.72
C ASP A 234 0.08 28.11 33.39
N LEU A 235 -1.21 28.14 33.70
CA LEU A 235 -2.17 29.20 33.41
C LEU A 235 -2.07 30.41 34.34
N GLU A 236 -1.37 30.30 35.48
CA GLU A 236 -1.34 31.31 36.53
C GLU A 236 -0.03 32.10 36.54
N GLN A 237 1.11 31.41 36.34
CA GLN A 237 2.42 32.04 36.22
C GLN A 237 2.71 32.34 34.77
N THR A 238 2.99 33.59 34.44
CA THR A 238 3.48 33.98 33.11
C THR A 238 4.56 35.05 33.23
N GLY A 239 5.48 35.09 32.27
CA GLY A 239 6.47 36.16 32.12
C GLY A 239 7.92 35.68 32.27
N THR A 240 8.87 36.61 32.23
CA THR A 240 10.30 36.29 32.37
C THR A 240 10.80 36.59 33.77
N SER A 241 11.75 35.80 34.27
CA SER A 241 12.62 36.24 35.37
C SER A 241 13.93 36.86 34.85
N ILE A 242 14.29 38.02 35.40
CA ILE A 242 15.51 38.78 35.06
C ILE A 242 16.74 38.04 35.61
N GLY A 243 17.59 37.58 34.69
CA GLY A 243 18.91 37.03 34.99
C GLY A 243 19.75 36.96 33.72
N THR A 244 20.75 37.82 33.59
CA THR A 244 21.73 37.72 32.50
C THR A 244 22.67 36.53 32.72
N PRO A 245 23.10 35.80 31.67
CA PRO A 245 22.87 36.09 30.26
C PRO A 245 21.61 35.41 29.69
N ASN A 246 20.98 34.49 30.41
CA ASN A 246 19.82 33.71 29.93
C ASN A 246 18.57 34.09 30.71
N LEU A 247 17.69 34.88 30.09
CA LEU A 247 16.36 35.12 30.61
C LEU A 247 15.69 33.77 30.89
N THR A 248 15.15 33.61 32.09
CA THR A 248 14.38 32.42 32.42
C THR A 248 12.93 32.68 32.04
N GLU A 249 12.47 32.00 31.00
CA GLU A 249 11.10 32.08 30.50
C GLU A 249 10.21 31.12 31.30
N ILE A 250 8.95 31.49 31.52
CA ILE A 250 8.01 30.75 32.36
C ILE A 250 6.67 30.68 31.63
N SER A 251 6.15 29.46 31.52
CA SER A 251 4.89 29.14 30.87
C SER A 251 4.86 29.46 29.39
N ASP A 252 5.86 28.90 28.72
CA ASP A 252 6.12 29.02 27.30
C ASP A 252 5.16 28.23 26.42
N ILE A 253 4.52 27.22 27.02
CA ILE A 253 3.62 26.30 26.33
C ILE A 253 2.21 26.41 26.91
N PHE A 254 2.04 26.21 28.21
CA PHE A 254 0.71 26.17 28.83
C PHE A 254 0.26 27.50 29.40
N GLY A 255 0.97 28.59 29.11
CA GLY A 255 0.51 29.93 29.46
C GLY A 255 -0.84 30.26 28.78
N PRO A 256 -1.66 31.15 29.34
CA PRO A 256 -2.98 31.49 28.80
C PRO A 256 -3.00 31.97 27.34
N SER A 257 -1.89 32.50 26.83
CA SER A 257 -1.80 32.99 25.45
C SER A 257 -1.29 31.95 24.46
N TYR A 258 -1.10 30.70 24.88
CA TYR A 258 -0.36 29.69 24.13
C TYR A 258 -1.16 28.42 23.88
N TRP A 259 -0.61 27.23 24.19
CA TRP A 259 -1.16 25.93 23.82
C TRP A 259 -2.65 25.73 24.19
N PRO A 260 -3.19 26.30 25.29
CA PRO A 260 -4.63 26.28 25.53
C PRO A 260 -5.48 26.82 24.35
N LEU A 261 -4.95 27.75 23.54
CA LEU A 261 -5.59 28.30 22.35
C LEU A 261 -5.77 27.26 21.22
N THR A 262 -5.01 26.15 21.25
CA THR A 262 -5.22 25.02 20.33
C THR A 262 -6.50 24.22 20.65
N GLY A 263 -7.13 24.52 21.79
CA GLY A 263 -8.26 23.75 22.32
C GLY A 263 -7.85 22.42 22.95
N GLY A 264 -6.56 22.21 23.21
CA GLY A 264 -6.04 20.95 23.76
C GLY A 264 -6.00 19.81 22.74
N ILE A 265 -5.86 20.16 21.45
CA ILE A 265 -5.76 19.21 20.34
C ILE A 265 -4.66 18.16 20.63
N PRO A 266 -4.87 16.87 20.25
CA PRO A 266 -3.85 15.85 20.46
C PRO A 266 -2.53 16.22 19.80
N MET A 267 -1.41 15.95 20.48
CA MET A 267 -0.06 16.18 19.94
C MET A 267 0.79 14.93 20.04
N PHE A 268 1.45 14.59 18.93
CA PHE A 268 2.57 13.65 18.87
C PHE A 268 3.84 14.48 18.64
N THR A 269 4.88 14.33 19.45
CA THR A 269 6.10 15.12 19.28
C THR A 269 7.35 14.26 19.26
N ALA A 270 8.30 14.61 18.39
CA ALA A 270 9.69 14.20 18.52
C ALA A 270 10.40 15.06 19.58
N GLY A 271 11.49 14.54 20.12
CA GLY A 271 12.44 15.27 20.94
C GLY A 271 13.32 16.21 20.11
N GLY A 272 13.89 17.22 20.77
CA GLY A 272 14.89 18.11 20.18
C GLY A 272 16.08 18.30 21.10
N ASN A 273 17.07 19.08 20.66
CA ASN A 273 18.26 19.31 21.49
C ASN A 273 17.96 20.17 22.72
N HIS A 274 16.86 20.93 22.71
CA HIS A 274 16.30 21.55 23.90
C HIS A 274 15.36 20.58 24.62
N GLY A 275 15.65 20.32 25.89
CA GLY A 275 14.79 19.47 26.71
C GLY A 275 15.09 17.97 26.64
N GLN A 276 16.36 17.61 26.40
CA GLN A 276 16.96 16.26 26.54
C GLN A 276 16.89 15.71 27.99
N ASN A 277 15.67 15.57 28.51
CA ASN A 277 15.34 15.21 29.89
C ASN A 277 13.97 14.51 29.95
N SER A 278 13.58 14.00 31.12
CA SER A 278 12.34 13.22 31.29
C SER A 278 11.03 14.03 31.18
N ASN A 279 11.09 15.36 31.12
CA ASN A 279 9.87 16.19 31.13
C ASN A 279 9.10 16.06 29.83
N ILE A 280 9.75 15.89 28.67
CA ILE A 280 9.05 15.69 27.40
C ILE A 280 8.20 14.41 27.44
N LEU A 281 8.78 13.31 27.95
CA LEU A 281 8.10 12.02 28.07
C LEU A 281 6.93 12.04 29.06
N THR A 282 7.00 12.88 30.10
CA THR A 282 5.94 12.99 31.12
C THR A 282 4.90 14.04 30.77
N THR A 283 5.23 15.05 29.96
CA THR A 283 4.30 16.09 29.50
C THR A 283 3.51 15.59 28.30
N TRP A 284 4.15 14.90 27.37
CA TRP A 284 3.56 14.37 26.13
C TRP A 284 3.65 12.84 26.09
N PRO A 285 2.99 12.08 26.99
CA PRO A 285 3.17 10.63 27.04
C PRO A 285 2.59 9.94 25.79
N GLU A 286 3.32 8.97 25.23
CA GLU A 286 2.99 8.20 24.00
C GLU A 286 3.29 6.70 24.16
N ALA A 287 3.08 6.16 25.36
CA ALA A 287 3.47 4.80 25.71
C ALA A 287 2.70 3.72 24.93
N ALA A 288 1.40 3.93 24.67
CA ALA A 288 0.59 2.99 23.90
C ALA A 288 0.99 3.02 22.41
N SER A 289 1.18 4.22 21.86
CA SER A 289 1.70 4.42 20.49
C SER A 289 3.04 3.69 20.30
N ALA A 290 4.02 3.96 21.17
CA ALA A 290 5.34 3.33 21.10
C ALA A 290 5.30 1.81 21.27
N SER A 291 4.55 1.31 22.25
CA SER A 291 4.41 -0.13 22.45
C SER A 291 3.77 -0.82 21.23
N SER A 292 2.87 -0.16 20.50
CA SER A 292 2.17 -0.74 19.37
C SER A 292 3.05 -0.93 18.13
N SER A 293 4.09 -0.10 17.97
CA SER A 293 5.08 -0.23 16.89
C SER A 293 6.35 -0.94 17.30
N GLY A 294 6.48 -1.36 18.57
CA GLY A 294 7.76 -1.83 19.11
C GLY A 294 8.82 -0.73 19.25
N GLY A 295 8.39 0.53 19.30
CA GLY A 295 9.23 1.70 19.54
C GLY A 295 9.69 1.83 20.99
N ALA A 296 10.41 2.90 21.30
CA ALA A 296 10.86 3.24 22.65
C ALA A 296 10.28 4.58 23.10
N TYR A 297 9.80 4.64 24.34
CA TYR A 297 9.29 5.85 24.97
C TYR A 297 9.68 5.91 26.44
N ALA A 298 10.98 6.12 26.70
CA ALA A 298 11.55 6.04 28.04
C ALA A 298 12.92 6.75 28.11
N MET A 299 13.33 7.12 29.32
CA MET A 299 14.72 7.49 29.57
C MET A 299 15.62 6.26 29.43
N GLN A 300 16.60 6.31 28.52
CA GLN A 300 17.55 5.24 28.25
C GLN A 300 18.96 5.64 28.67
N ALA A 301 19.70 4.70 29.26
CA ALA A 301 21.11 4.88 29.57
C ALA A 301 21.96 4.67 28.31
N TYR A 302 22.79 5.66 27.98
CA TYR A 302 23.74 5.59 26.89
C TYR A 302 25.17 5.40 27.45
N PRO A 303 25.92 4.40 26.95
CA PRO A 303 27.34 4.31 27.24
C PRO A 303 28.10 5.48 26.57
N SER A 304 29.42 5.51 26.71
CA SER A 304 30.24 6.49 25.99
C SER A 304 30.15 6.23 24.47
N VAL A 305 29.55 7.17 23.75
CA VAL A 305 29.55 7.28 22.29
C VAL A 305 30.51 8.41 21.92
N ASP A 306 31.45 8.19 21.02
CA ASP A 306 32.53 9.13 20.68
C ASP A 306 33.21 9.80 21.88
N GLY A 307 33.44 9.06 22.97
CA GLY A 307 34.12 9.61 24.16
C GLY A 307 33.27 10.58 24.98
N THR A 308 31.95 10.63 24.77
CA THR A 308 30.99 11.28 25.67
C THR A 308 31.02 10.65 27.06
N ASN A 309 30.64 11.42 28.08
CA ASN A 309 30.40 10.82 29.39
C ASN A 309 29.12 9.97 29.32
N PRO A 310 29.06 8.79 29.99
CA PRO A 310 27.82 8.03 30.10
C PRO A 310 26.69 8.90 30.66
N GLY A 311 25.53 8.82 30.03
CA GLY A 311 24.38 9.68 30.31
C GLY A 311 23.07 8.92 30.23
N THR A 312 21.98 9.60 30.57
CA THR A 312 20.62 9.07 30.38
C THR A 312 19.82 10.12 29.65
N TYR A 313 19.28 9.74 28.49
CA TYR A 313 18.57 10.61 27.56
C TYR A 313 17.18 10.03 27.27
N PRO A 314 16.18 10.85 26.93
CA PRO A 314 14.92 10.34 26.41
C PRO A 314 15.15 9.56 25.11
N ASN A 315 14.35 8.52 24.91
CA ASN A 315 14.10 7.92 23.62
C ASN A 315 12.61 8.10 23.36
N ASP A 316 12.24 8.74 22.26
CA ASP A 316 10.85 8.98 21.87
C ASP A 316 10.53 8.60 20.42
N TRP A 317 11.21 7.55 19.92
CA TRP A 317 10.99 7.03 18.57
C TRP A 317 9.95 5.92 18.51
N TYR A 318 8.98 6.07 17.61
CA TYR A 318 7.88 5.13 17.39
C TYR A 318 7.18 5.38 16.06
N ALA A 319 6.22 4.52 15.72
CA ALA A 319 5.37 4.71 14.56
C ALA A 319 3.90 4.48 14.90
N PHE A 320 3.00 5.11 14.13
CA PHE A 320 1.58 4.81 14.20
C PHE A 320 0.93 4.98 12.83
N SER A 321 -0.30 4.48 12.69
CA SER A 321 -1.07 4.61 11.44
C SER A 321 -2.43 5.24 11.69
N SER A 322 -2.87 6.05 10.74
CA SER A 322 -4.26 6.52 10.62
C SER A 322 -4.66 6.49 9.16
N GLY A 323 -5.69 5.71 8.83
CA GLY A 323 -6.15 5.55 7.45
C GLY A 323 -5.07 4.86 6.61
N ASN A 324 -4.72 5.45 5.46
CA ASN A 324 -3.69 4.92 4.56
C ASN A 324 -2.29 5.50 4.83
N ALA A 325 -2.11 6.23 5.93
CA ALA A 325 -0.86 6.88 6.28
C ALA A 325 -0.18 6.22 7.48
N ARG A 326 1.14 6.16 7.44
CA ARG A 326 2.02 5.74 8.53
C ARG A 326 2.99 6.88 8.87
N PHE A 327 3.07 7.18 10.16
CA PHE A 327 3.82 8.30 10.72
C PHE A 327 4.99 7.72 11.51
N TYR A 328 6.20 8.23 11.28
CA TYR A 328 7.43 7.82 11.93
C TYR A 328 7.98 9.00 12.73
N ILE A 329 7.95 8.87 14.06
CA ILE A 329 8.59 9.81 14.98
C ILE A 329 9.95 9.19 15.28
N LEU A 330 11.02 9.92 14.97
CA LEU A 330 12.39 9.44 15.09
C LEU A 330 13.18 10.35 16.02
N GLU A 331 14.07 9.76 16.81
CA GLU A 331 15.01 10.50 17.65
C GLU A 331 16.13 11.00 16.75
N GLY A 332 16.02 12.24 16.32
CA GLY A 332 17.03 12.92 15.50
C GLY A 332 17.62 14.11 16.24
N SER A 333 18.05 13.89 17.48
CA SER A 333 18.59 14.95 18.33
C SER A 333 19.57 14.44 19.40
N TRP A 334 20.49 15.31 19.83
CA TRP A 334 21.47 14.98 20.87
C TRP A 334 21.78 16.18 21.77
N SER A 335 22.16 15.93 23.02
CA SER A 335 22.51 16.99 23.96
C SER A 335 23.83 17.68 23.60
N GLU A 336 23.77 18.96 23.26
CA GLU A 336 24.95 19.81 22.99
C GLU A 336 25.89 19.97 24.20
N ALA A 337 25.41 19.70 25.42
CA ALA A 337 26.24 19.75 26.62
C ALA A 337 27.19 18.54 26.74
N ASN A 338 26.98 17.46 25.98
CA ASN A 338 27.76 16.23 26.05
C ASN A 338 28.13 15.75 24.64
N VAL A 339 29.06 16.45 24.00
CA VAL A 339 29.52 16.13 22.63
C VAL A 339 30.86 15.37 22.53
N GLY A 340 31.45 15.01 23.67
CA GLY A 340 32.62 14.13 23.74
C GLY A 340 33.79 14.56 22.85
N THR A 341 34.31 13.59 22.09
CA THR A 341 35.42 13.73 21.13
C THR A 341 34.97 13.77 19.68
N ALA A 342 33.66 13.85 19.43
CA ALA A 342 33.13 14.00 18.07
C ALA A 342 33.80 15.18 17.36
N ALA A 343 34.09 14.98 16.07
CA ALA A 343 34.80 15.96 15.27
C ALA A 343 33.84 17.01 14.72
N GLY A 344 32.64 16.60 14.30
CA GLY A 344 31.67 17.48 13.64
C GLY A 344 32.26 18.13 12.39
N SER A 345 33.06 17.40 11.61
CA SER A 345 33.80 17.98 10.48
C SER A 345 33.00 18.05 9.17
N ALA A 346 31.84 17.41 9.11
CA ALA A 346 31.08 17.25 7.87
C ALA A 346 30.09 18.40 7.57
N CYS A 347 29.70 19.21 8.56
CA CYS A 347 28.71 20.26 8.34
C CYS A 347 29.27 21.39 7.45
N PRO A 348 28.52 21.87 6.44
CA PRO A 348 29.05 22.80 5.44
C PRO A 348 29.54 24.15 5.99
N TYR A 349 28.84 24.71 6.98
CA TYR A 349 29.05 26.04 7.52
C TYR A 349 29.49 26.01 8.98
N THR A 350 29.10 24.97 9.73
CA THR A 350 29.30 24.87 11.18
C THR A 350 30.33 23.81 11.60
N ALA A 351 31.22 23.39 10.70
CA ALA A 351 32.25 22.39 10.98
C ALA A 351 33.04 22.68 12.27
N GLY A 352 33.11 21.69 13.16
CA GLY A 352 33.82 21.72 14.44
C GLY A 352 33.06 22.39 15.58
N THR A 353 31.89 22.98 15.33
CA THR A 353 31.03 23.56 16.37
C THR A 353 30.34 22.49 17.20
N THR A 354 29.80 22.87 18.36
CA THR A 354 29.08 21.94 19.24
C THR A 354 27.85 21.33 18.55
N GLY A 355 27.05 22.12 17.81
CA GLY A 355 25.88 21.61 17.09
C GLY A 355 26.25 20.55 16.06
N CYS A 356 27.24 20.81 15.20
CA CYS A 356 27.68 19.81 14.23
C CYS A 356 28.26 18.53 14.87
N LYS A 357 28.86 18.65 16.06
CA LYS A 357 29.30 17.47 16.83
C LYS A 357 28.12 16.70 17.41
N ALA A 358 27.05 17.38 17.80
CA ALA A 358 25.81 16.74 18.22
C ALA A 358 25.15 15.98 17.06
N TYR A 359 25.17 16.52 15.84
CA TYR A 359 24.71 15.81 14.62
C TYR A 359 25.47 14.50 14.39
N GLN A 360 26.80 14.55 14.50
CA GLN A 360 27.62 13.35 14.39
C GLN A 360 27.23 12.30 15.45
N LEU A 361 27.12 12.74 16.71
CA LEU A 361 26.82 11.85 17.82
C LEU A 361 25.44 11.22 17.73
N ASP A 362 24.44 11.98 17.31
CA ASP A 362 23.09 11.48 17.07
C ASP A 362 23.12 10.33 16.05
N ALA A 363 23.74 10.56 14.89
CA ALA A 363 23.89 9.53 13.86
C ALA A 363 24.68 8.30 14.33
N ASP A 364 25.75 8.49 15.11
CA ASP A 364 26.58 7.42 15.67
C ASP A 364 25.88 6.65 16.81
N ALA A 365 24.96 7.27 17.54
CA ALA A 365 24.20 6.64 18.61
C ALA A 365 22.94 5.92 18.11
N HIS A 366 22.17 6.54 17.23
CA HIS A 366 20.80 6.12 16.88
C HIS A 366 20.71 5.42 15.52
N PHE A 367 21.47 5.89 14.52
CA PHE A 367 21.29 5.49 13.12
C PHE A 367 22.39 4.59 12.56
N GLN A 368 23.19 3.98 13.42
CA GLN A 368 24.06 2.88 12.99
C GLN A 368 23.23 1.65 12.61
N PRO A 369 23.59 0.86 11.57
CA PRO A 369 22.80 -0.30 11.14
C PRO A 369 22.59 -1.39 12.22
N THR A 370 23.41 -1.40 13.26
CA THR A 370 23.29 -2.29 14.43
C THR A 370 22.50 -1.67 15.59
N GLY A 371 22.17 -0.39 15.50
CA GLY A 371 21.43 0.36 16.51
C GLY A 371 19.97 -0.07 16.59
N PRO A 372 19.36 -0.01 17.79
CA PRO A 372 17.99 -0.47 18.00
C PRO A 372 16.96 0.32 17.18
N GLU A 373 17.11 1.64 17.10
CA GLU A 373 16.19 2.48 16.34
C GLU A 373 16.29 2.21 14.84
N TYR A 374 17.50 2.19 14.26
CA TYR A 374 17.70 1.83 12.85
C TYR A 374 17.08 0.47 12.51
N GLN A 375 17.33 -0.56 13.32
CA GLN A 375 16.83 -1.91 13.07
C GLN A 375 15.30 -1.97 13.14
N LEU A 376 14.70 -1.28 14.11
CA LEU A 376 13.26 -1.20 14.22
C LEU A 376 12.67 -0.44 13.03
N LEU A 377 13.21 0.74 12.69
CA LEU A 377 12.76 1.51 11.54
C LEU A 377 12.84 0.70 10.24
N ALA A 378 13.97 0.04 9.97
CA ALA A 378 14.14 -0.77 8.77
C ALA A 378 13.15 -1.96 8.71
N SER A 379 12.95 -2.65 9.84
CA SER A 379 11.98 -3.74 9.96
C SER A 379 10.54 -3.26 9.78
N ASP A 380 10.21 -2.11 10.36
CA ASP A 380 8.88 -1.52 10.27
C ASP A 380 8.56 -1.06 8.85
N LEU A 381 9.48 -0.32 8.21
CA LEU A 381 9.37 0.09 6.82
C LEU A 381 9.20 -1.11 5.87
N GLN A 382 9.93 -2.20 6.12
CA GLN A 382 9.81 -3.41 5.32
C GLN A 382 8.46 -4.13 5.50
N SER A 383 7.90 -4.11 6.71
CA SER A 383 6.61 -4.75 7.01
C SER A 383 5.40 -3.89 6.63
N HIS A 384 5.60 -2.62 6.27
CA HIS A 384 4.56 -1.69 5.82
C HIS A 384 4.86 -1.15 4.41
N PRO A 385 4.88 -1.98 3.36
CA PRO A 385 5.32 -1.55 2.03
C PRO A 385 4.44 -0.48 1.37
N GLY A 386 3.12 -0.50 1.60
CA GLY A 386 2.15 0.42 0.99
C GLY A 386 1.86 1.70 1.78
N GLY A 387 0.91 2.48 1.27
CA GLY A 387 0.42 3.71 1.91
C GLY A 387 1.34 4.92 1.79
N ILE A 388 0.92 6.03 2.39
CA ILE A 388 1.74 7.23 2.60
C ILE A 388 2.57 7.04 3.86
N LYS A 389 3.85 7.37 3.80
CA LYS A 389 4.83 7.29 4.88
C LYS A 389 5.49 8.64 5.07
N LEU A 390 5.41 9.18 6.29
CA LEU A 390 5.94 10.49 6.65
C LEU A 390 6.86 10.36 7.86
N ALA A 391 8.01 11.03 7.83
CA ALA A 391 8.99 11.03 8.92
C ALA A 391 9.05 12.39 9.61
N PHE A 392 9.22 12.39 10.93
CA PHE A 392 9.26 13.56 11.81
C PHE A 392 10.44 13.39 12.76
N PHE A 393 11.38 14.34 12.74
CA PHE A 393 12.59 14.35 13.57
C PHE A 393 13.15 15.76 13.63
N HIS A 394 14.10 16.03 14.53
CA HIS A 394 14.48 17.41 14.81
C HIS A 394 15.53 18.00 13.87
N TYR A 395 16.72 17.40 13.75
CA TYR A 395 17.80 18.00 12.94
C TYR A 395 17.51 18.00 11.43
N PRO A 396 17.79 19.11 10.72
CA PRO A 396 17.36 19.28 9.35
C PRO A 396 18.28 18.55 8.39
N LEU A 397 17.71 17.71 7.52
CA LEU A 397 18.47 17.07 6.44
C LEU A 397 19.13 18.12 5.54
N ARG A 398 18.45 19.23 5.26
CA ARG A 398 18.94 20.32 4.42
C ARG A 398 18.47 21.62 5.03
N SER A 399 19.42 22.52 5.26
CA SER A 399 19.25 23.85 5.83
C SER A 399 20.39 24.74 5.35
N ASP A 400 20.04 25.95 4.90
CA ASP A 400 20.95 27.04 4.55
C ASP A 400 21.11 28.07 5.67
N ASN A 401 20.55 27.77 6.84
CA ASN A 401 20.79 28.51 8.06
C ASN A 401 22.29 28.56 8.38
N ALA A 402 22.80 29.76 8.67
CA ALA A 402 24.24 29.95 8.88
C ALA A 402 24.79 29.36 10.19
N THR A 403 23.91 29.02 11.13
CA THR A 403 24.27 28.53 12.48
C THR A 403 23.67 27.17 12.82
N GLN A 404 22.64 26.75 12.10
CA GLN A 404 21.89 25.49 12.26
C GLN A 404 21.76 24.82 10.89
N ASP A 405 22.92 24.51 10.28
CA ASP A 405 23.01 24.11 8.88
C ASP A 405 22.64 22.64 8.67
N SER A 406 22.75 22.19 7.42
CA SER A 406 22.39 20.82 7.00
C SER A 406 23.12 19.72 7.82
N ASP A 407 22.35 18.78 8.35
CA ASP A 407 22.89 17.56 8.99
C ASP A 407 23.33 16.53 7.94
N VAL A 408 24.62 16.61 7.60
CA VAL A 408 25.27 15.71 6.64
C VAL A 408 25.40 14.27 7.16
N TYR A 409 25.30 14.04 8.47
CA TYR A 409 25.39 12.71 9.05
C TYR A 409 24.07 11.96 8.89
N LEU A 410 22.92 12.60 9.16
CA LEU A 410 21.61 12.01 8.88
C LEU A 410 21.33 11.84 7.38
N GLN A 411 21.83 12.74 6.52
CA GLN A 411 21.82 12.53 5.06
C GLN A 411 22.50 11.22 4.64
N GLN A 412 23.48 10.73 5.41
CA GLN A 412 24.21 9.50 5.11
C GLN A 412 23.63 8.27 5.79
N ALA A 413 23.21 8.42 7.05
CA ALA A 413 22.78 7.29 7.89
C ALA A 413 21.27 7.00 7.77
N LEU A 414 20.44 8.03 7.69
CA LEU A 414 18.97 7.91 7.79
C LEU A 414 18.28 8.11 6.43
N GLU A 415 18.61 9.17 5.71
CA GLU A 415 17.91 9.54 4.45
C GLU A 415 17.89 8.41 3.41
N PRO A 416 18.98 7.65 3.18
CA PRO A 416 18.97 6.56 2.20
C PRO A 416 18.04 5.41 2.60
N LEU A 417 17.93 5.11 3.90
CA LEU A 417 17.02 4.08 4.42
C LEU A 417 15.57 4.50 4.17
N LEU A 418 15.22 5.73 4.56
CA LEU A 418 13.89 6.27 4.36
C LEU A 418 13.51 6.28 2.85
N ALA A 419 14.45 6.66 1.98
CA ALA A 419 14.23 6.74 0.53
C ALA A 419 14.06 5.34 -0.09
N GLN A 420 14.86 4.37 0.34
CA GLN A 420 14.81 2.98 -0.10
C GLN A 420 13.42 2.36 0.08
N TYR A 421 12.74 2.68 1.19
CA TYR A 421 11.43 2.13 1.52
C TYR A 421 10.25 3.06 1.17
N GLY A 422 10.53 4.11 0.39
CA GLY A 422 9.51 4.98 -0.16
C GLY A 422 8.84 5.88 0.87
N VAL A 423 9.58 6.36 1.87
CA VAL A 423 9.12 7.50 2.69
C VAL A 423 9.05 8.73 1.80
N GLN A 424 7.89 9.39 1.77
CA GLN A 424 7.65 10.42 0.77
C GLN A 424 8.05 11.82 1.21
N ILE A 425 7.84 12.15 2.50
CA ILE A 425 8.14 13.48 3.04
C ILE A 425 8.77 13.33 4.43
N ALA A 426 9.83 14.08 4.68
CA ALA A 426 10.39 14.31 6.00
C ALA A 426 10.07 15.73 6.48
N PHE A 427 9.64 15.87 7.73
CA PHE A 427 9.46 17.16 8.40
C PHE A 427 10.48 17.25 9.54
N ASN A 428 11.20 18.36 9.60
CA ASN A 428 12.20 18.64 10.62
C ASN A 428 12.21 20.10 11.05
N GLY A 429 12.94 20.40 12.13
CA GLY A 429 12.96 21.71 12.77
C GLY A 429 14.39 22.20 12.96
N HIS A 430 14.70 22.67 14.18
CA HIS A 430 15.99 23.13 14.66
C HIS A 430 16.48 24.43 14.04
N ALA A 431 16.54 24.50 12.70
CA ALA A 431 16.82 25.73 12.00
C ALA A 431 15.59 26.65 12.09
N HIS A 432 15.76 27.80 12.76
CA HIS A 432 14.65 28.73 13.02
C HIS A 432 14.26 29.55 11.78
N ASP A 433 13.81 28.89 10.72
CA ASP A 433 13.35 29.44 9.46
C ASP A 433 12.33 28.49 8.80
N TYR A 434 11.96 28.76 7.56
CA TYR A 434 11.19 27.84 6.74
C TYR A 434 11.98 27.49 5.49
N GLU A 435 12.09 26.20 5.21
CA GLU A 435 12.64 25.70 3.95
C GLU A 435 11.85 24.51 3.42
N ARG A 436 11.64 24.49 2.10
CA ARG A 436 11.22 23.33 1.36
C ARG A 436 12.29 22.95 0.35
N ASN A 437 12.81 21.74 0.51
CA ASN A 437 13.96 21.25 -0.22
C ASN A 437 13.57 20.22 -1.30
N THR A 438 14.17 20.34 -2.50
CA THR A 438 13.95 19.41 -3.62
C THR A 438 14.68 18.08 -3.43
N THR A 439 14.33 17.07 -4.22
CA THR A 439 15.07 15.81 -4.32
C THR A 439 16.04 15.84 -5.51
N ALA A 440 17.20 15.15 -5.43
CA ALA A 440 18.17 15.07 -6.53
C ALA A 440 18.53 13.63 -6.94
N GLY A 441 17.84 12.62 -6.41
CA GLY A 441 18.07 11.23 -6.80
C GLY A 441 17.32 10.20 -5.96
N PRO A 442 17.58 8.90 -6.19
CA PRO A 442 16.86 7.79 -5.56
C PRO A 442 17.14 7.62 -4.06
N HIS A 443 18.11 8.35 -3.50
CA HIS A 443 18.49 8.30 -2.08
C HIS A 443 18.15 9.60 -1.33
N THR A 444 17.38 10.50 -1.94
CA THR A 444 17.02 11.79 -1.33
C THR A 444 15.52 11.93 -1.19
N ILE A 445 15.06 12.57 -0.12
CA ILE A 445 13.65 12.71 0.21
C ILE A 445 13.26 14.18 0.21
N LEU A 446 12.02 14.46 -0.19
CA LEU A 446 11.43 15.78 -0.06
C LEU A 446 11.38 16.15 1.43
N SER A 447 12.01 17.25 1.81
CA SER A 447 12.07 17.66 3.21
C SER A 447 11.57 19.08 3.42
N TYR A 448 10.92 19.29 4.56
CA TYR A 448 10.53 20.60 5.07
C TYR A 448 11.23 20.88 6.39
N VAL A 449 11.92 22.01 6.46
CA VAL A 449 12.36 22.65 7.70
C VAL A 449 11.24 23.57 8.17
N THR A 450 10.72 23.35 9.38
CA THR A 450 9.57 24.06 9.95
C THR A 450 9.86 24.65 11.32
N GLY A 451 11.02 25.31 11.48
CA GLY A 451 11.43 25.90 12.76
C GLY A 451 10.82 27.25 13.08
N GLY A 452 9.57 27.48 12.66
CA GLY A 452 8.88 28.76 12.79
C GLY A 452 7.79 28.80 13.86
N GLY A 453 7.73 27.84 14.79
CA GLY A 453 6.61 27.69 15.71
C GLY A 453 6.57 28.69 16.86
N GLY A 454 7.73 29.17 17.34
CA GLY A 454 7.79 30.14 18.44
C GLY A 454 9.20 30.62 18.79
N GLY A 455 10.22 29.79 18.53
CA GLY A 455 11.63 30.14 18.61
C GLY A 455 11.97 31.41 17.82
N VAL A 456 13.03 32.11 18.24
CA VAL A 456 13.44 33.33 17.55
C VAL A 456 13.91 33.01 16.14
N ILE A 457 13.16 33.53 15.15
CA ILE A 457 13.48 33.35 13.74
C ILE A 457 14.85 33.91 13.40
N SER A 458 15.54 33.21 12.51
CA SER A 458 16.88 33.51 12.05
C SER A 458 16.98 33.51 10.51
N THR A 459 18.22 33.54 10.03
CA THR A 459 18.55 33.82 8.62
C THR A 459 18.70 32.55 7.80
N VAL A 460 17.96 32.45 6.69
CA VAL A 460 17.99 31.30 5.77
C VAL A 460 19.02 31.41 4.63
N ALA A 461 19.60 32.61 4.40
CA ALA A 461 20.52 32.86 3.28
C ALA A 461 21.85 33.48 3.75
N GLY A 462 22.20 33.31 5.02
CA GLY A 462 23.37 33.95 5.62
C GLY A 462 24.71 33.52 4.99
N LYS A 463 24.74 32.35 4.34
CA LYS A 463 25.90 31.81 3.61
C LYS A 463 25.66 31.65 2.10
N GLY A 464 24.55 32.16 1.59
CA GLY A 464 24.06 31.92 0.23
C GLY A 464 22.89 30.93 0.23
N CYS A 465 22.26 30.77 -0.93
CA CYS A 465 21.20 29.79 -1.15
C CYS A 465 21.78 28.56 -1.85
N SER A 466 21.38 27.37 -1.42
CA SER A 466 21.75 26.13 -2.04
C SER A 466 20.92 25.90 -3.32
N ALA A 467 21.33 24.90 -4.10
CA ALA A 467 20.55 24.46 -5.26
C ALA A 467 19.34 23.59 -4.87
N TRP A 468 19.21 23.22 -3.59
CA TRP A 468 18.15 22.37 -3.09
C TRP A 468 16.88 23.15 -2.79
N ASP A 469 17.00 24.44 -2.48
CA ASP A 469 15.90 25.33 -2.08
C ASP A 469 14.87 25.46 -3.19
N ALA A 470 13.75 24.76 -3.05
CA ALA A 470 12.57 25.07 -3.85
C ALA A 470 11.96 26.39 -3.39
N TYR A 471 11.91 26.60 -2.08
CA TYR A 471 11.37 27.77 -1.42
C TYR A 471 11.96 27.86 -0.02
N ALA A 472 12.45 29.05 0.37
CA ALA A 472 12.97 29.25 1.72
C ALA A 472 12.82 30.72 2.14
N ILE A 473 12.47 30.97 3.40
CA ILE A 473 12.28 32.31 3.98
C ILE A 473 12.85 32.39 5.40
N GLY A 474 13.47 33.53 5.72
CA GLY A 474 14.04 33.82 7.04
C GLY A 474 13.96 35.29 7.40
N TRP A 475 14.37 35.66 8.61
CA TRP A 475 14.36 37.04 9.10
C TRP A 475 15.68 37.44 9.75
N THR A 476 16.11 38.68 9.54
CA THR A 476 17.29 39.25 10.20
C THR A 476 16.87 40.40 11.12
N TYR A 477 16.83 40.15 12.43
CA TYR A 477 16.42 41.16 13.42
C TYR A 477 17.36 42.36 13.52
N SER A 478 18.67 42.18 13.31
CA SER A 478 19.64 43.28 13.44
C SER A 478 19.46 44.36 12.37
N SER A 479 18.98 43.98 11.18
CA SER A 479 18.67 44.89 10.07
C SER A 479 17.17 45.12 9.85
N GLY A 480 16.30 44.32 10.46
CA GLY A 480 14.85 44.39 10.27
C GLY A 480 14.41 44.00 8.86
N THR A 481 15.07 43.00 8.26
CA THR A 481 14.86 42.61 6.85
C THR A 481 14.63 41.12 6.69
N GLY A 482 13.70 40.73 5.82
CA GLY A 482 13.49 39.35 5.42
C GLY A 482 14.55 38.84 4.44
N GLN A 483 14.74 37.53 4.43
CA GLN A 483 15.60 36.79 3.52
C GLN A 483 14.81 35.74 2.76
N ARG A 484 15.33 35.31 1.61
CA ARG A 484 14.67 34.34 0.74
C ARG A 484 15.68 33.49 -0.02
N CYS A 485 15.27 32.27 -0.35
CA CYS A 485 15.89 31.41 -1.35
C CYS A 485 14.82 30.77 -2.26
N GLY A 486 15.26 30.10 -3.32
CA GLY A 486 14.37 29.44 -4.28
C GLY A 486 13.33 30.37 -4.92
N ALA A 487 12.07 29.94 -4.96
CA ALA A 487 10.93 30.67 -5.55
C ALA A 487 10.24 31.65 -4.60
N ALA A 488 10.66 31.75 -3.33
CA ALA A 488 9.95 32.53 -2.31
C ALA A 488 9.85 34.03 -2.65
N PRO A 489 8.87 34.79 -2.16
CA PRO A 489 8.97 36.25 -2.04
C PRO A 489 9.83 36.65 -0.84
N VAL A 490 10.35 37.90 -0.81
CA VAL A 490 11.07 38.43 0.37
C VAL A 490 10.04 38.74 1.48
N PRO A 491 10.18 38.19 2.69
CA PRO A 491 9.34 38.58 3.82
C PRO A 491 9.52 40.07 4.16
N THR A 492 8.41 40.73 4.48
CA THR A 492 8.34 42.14 4.90
C THR A 492 8.09 42.31 6.40
N SER A 493 7.75 41.22 7.10
CA SER A 493 7.63 41.13 8.56
C SER A 493 8.07 39.74 9.01
N ASP A 494 8.54 39.62 10.26
CA ASP A 494 8.82 38.34 10.91
C ASP A 494 7.58 37.44 11.05
N SER A 495 6.39 38.02 11.24
CA SER A 495 5.09 37.32 11.21
C SER A 495 4.81 36.55 9.92
N GLN A 496 5.53 36.85 8.83
CA GLN A 496 5.45 36.10 7.58
C GLN A 496 6.36 34.87 7.55
N VAL A 497 7.26 34.74 8.51
CA VAL A 497 8.19 33.61 8.67
C VAL A 497 7.76 32.69 9.79
N TYR A 498 7.21 33.21 10.90
CA TYR A 498 6.53 32.40 11.91
C TYR A 498 5.37 31.62 11.28
N HIS A 499 5.33 30.30 11.43
CA HIS A 499 4.39 29.43 10.72
C HIS A 499 4.13 28.07 11.39
N PHE A 500 3.12 27.38 10.87
CA PHE A 500 2.92 25.92 10.98
C PHE A 500 2.51 25.36 9.61
N LEU A 501 2.55 24.04 9.43
CA LEU A 501 2.17 23.38 8.19
C LEU A 501 0.90 22.57 8.39
N ARG A 502 -0.18 22.91 7.70
CA ARG A 502 -1.35 22.04 7.64
C ARG A 502 -1.16 21.00 6.54
N VAL A 503 -1.21 19.72 6.88
CA VAL A 503 -1.02 18.61 5.95
C VAL A 503 -2.32 17.86 5.77
N THR A 504 -2.75 17.65 4.53
CA THR A 504 -3.94 16.85 4.19
C THR A 504 -3.58 15.70 3.27
N ILE A 505 -3.88 14.48 3.69
CA ILE A 505 -3.73 13.26 2.91
C ILE A 505 -5.10 12.86 2.37
N SER A 506 -5.22 12.67 1.06
CA SER A 506 -6.42 12.14 0.42
C SER A 506 -6.02 11.11 -0.64
N ALA A 507 -6.35 9.85 -0.38
CA ALA A 507 -5.85 8.72 -1.15
C ALA A 507 -4.31 8.81 -1.31
N ASN A 508 -3.80 8.85 -2.53
CA ASN A 508 -2.36 8.92 -2.81
C ASN A 508 -1.82 10.37 -2.93
N THR A 509 -2.61 11.37 -2.54
CA THR A 509 -2.23 12.77 -2.64
C THR A 509 -1.98 13.35 -1.25
N VAL A 510 -0.88 14.08 -1.09
CA VAL A 510 -0.53 14.83 0.11
C VAL A 510 -0.45 16.31 -0.25
N THR A 511 -1.25 17.14 0.41
CA THR A 511 -1.19 18.60 0.30
C THR A 511 -0.56 19.17 1.57
N VAL A 512 0.52 19.93 1.42
CA VAL A 512 1.16 20.67 2.51
C VAL A 512 0.84 22.15 2.31
N THR A 513 0.15 22.74 3.28
CA THR A 513 -0.31 24.13 3.27
C THR A 513 0.35 24.88 4.45
N PRO A 514 1.54 25.47 4.25
CA PRO A 514 2.15 26.38 5.23
C PRO A 514 1.26 27.61 5.49
N ILE A 515 1.07 27.95 6.76
CA ILE A 515 0.26 29.08 7.22
C ILE A 515 1.09 29.91 8.21
N ASN A 516 1.24 31.20 7.93
CA ASN A 516 2.04 32.10 8.78
C ASN A 516 1.22 32.71 9.94
N ALA A 517 1.89 33.39 10.87
CA ALA A 517 1.26 34.03 12.03
C ALA A 517 0.28 35.16 11.67
N ALA A 518 0.33 35.70 10.45
CA ALA A 518 -0.67 36.62 9.92
C ALA A 518 -1.91 35.90 9.33
N GLY A 519 -1.98 34.57 9.42
CA GLY A 519 -3.06 33.73 8.90
C GLY A 519 -3.03 33.55 7.38
N GLN A 520 -1.89 33.83 6.74
CA GLN A 520 -1.73 33.74 5.29
C GLN A 520 -1.16 32.39 4.89
N VAL A 521 -1.75 31.77 3.87
CA VAL A 521 -1.18 30.59 3.20
C VAL A 521 -0.01 31.03 2.33
N PHE A 522 1.10 30.31 2.40
CA PHE A 522 2.25 30.47 1.51
C PHE A 522 2.79 29.10 1.10
N ASP A 523 3.49 29.03 -0.04
CA ASP A 523 4.14 27.80 -0.55
C ASP A 523 3.28 26.52 -0.48
N GLU A 524 1.99 26.60 -0.80
CA GLU A 524 1.13 25.41 -0.81
C GLU A 524 1.56 24.45 -1.92
N GLN A 525 1.74 23.18 -1.57
CA GLN A 525 2.19 22.14 -2.48
C GLN A 525 1.29 20.91 -2.39
N THR A 526 0.92 20.37 -3.55
CA THR A 526 0.19 19.11 -3.66
C THR A 526 1.05 18.08 -4.39
N TYR A 527 1.31 16.96 -3.72
CA TYR A 527 2.08 15.84 -4.23
C TYR A 527 1.17 14.66 -4.49
N THR A 528 1.26 14.06 -5.68
CA THR A 528 0.58 12.79 -5.98
C THR A 528 1.64 11.70 -6.06
N PHE A 529 1.58 10.73 -5.15
CA PHE A 529 2.53 9.63 -5.09
C PHE A 529 2.00 8.40 -5.83
N ALA A 530 2.92 7.67 -6.46
CA ALA A 530 2.56 6.39 -7.06
C ALA A 530 2.24 5.37 -5.96
N VAL A 531 1.13 4.67 -6.10
CA VAL A 531 0.82 3.52 -5.25
C VAL A 531 1.50 2.30 -5.89
N PRO A 532 2.26 1.47 -5.15
CA PRO A 532 2.71 0.18 -5.65
C PRO A 532 1.47 -0.61 -6.12
N VAL A 533 1.49 -1.05 -7.37
CA VAL A 533 0.44 -1.90 -7.95
C VAL A 533 1.12 -3.07 -8.66
N PRO A 534 0.64 -4.31 -8.49
CA PRO A 534 1.12 -5.45 -9.25
C PRO A 534 1.06 -5.24 -10.77
N SER A 535 2.09 -5.68 -11.48
CA SER A 535 2.02 -5.77 -12.94
C SER A 535 0.95 -6.78 -13.38
N THR A 536 0.34 -6.56 -14.54
CA THR A 536 -0.65 -7.49 -15.10
C THR A 536 -0.02 -8.87 -15.33
N PRO A 537 -0.67 -9.97 -14.87
CA PRO A 537 -0.23 -11.31 -15.23
C PRO A 537 -0.19 -11.45 -16.76
N SER A 538 0.97 -11.85 -17.31
CA SER A 538 1.15 -11.96 -18.76
C SER A 538 1.10 -13.42 -19.22
N ASN A 539 1.00 -13.64 -20.53
CA ASN A 539 0.94 -14.98 -21.14
C ASN A 539 -0.12 -15.90 -20.51
N VAL A 540 -1.28 -15.34 -20.15
CA VAL A 540 -2.40 -16.14 -19.67
C VAL A 540 -2.87 -17.02 -20.82
N THR A 541 -2.81 -18.33 -20.64
CA THR A 541 -3.18 -19.33 -21.64
C THR A 541 -4.13 -20.34 -21.03
N ALA A 542 -5.10 -20.79 -21.82
CA ALA A 542 -6.09 -21.77 -21.42
C ALA A 542 -6.17 -22.90 -22.46
N ALA A 543 -6.14 -24.15 -22.00
CA ALA A 543 -6.21 -25.34 -22.85
C ALA A 543 -7.22 -26.34 -22.28
N ALA A 544 -8.12 -26.85 -23.13
CA ALA A 544 -9.05 -27.89 -22.73
C ALA A 544 -8.28 -29.20 -22.55
N THR A 545 -8.35 -29.78 -21.36
CA THR A 545 -7.73 -31.09 -21.04
C THR A 545 -8.74 -32.23 -21.10
N GLY A 546 -10.02 -31.92 -21.21
CA GLY A 546 -11.12 -32.86 -21.33
C GLY A 546 -12.45 -32.15 -21.53
N ALA A 547 -13.54 -32.92 -21.62
CA ALA A 547 -14.88 -32.35 -21.82
C ALA A 547 -15.36 -31.49 -20.64
N SER A 548 -14.83 -31.74 -19.44
CA SER A 548 -15.19 -31.00 -18.22
C SER A 548 -13.99 -30.34 -17.53
N SER A 549 -12.87 -30.17 -18.23
CA SER A 549 -11.67 -29.61 -17.62
C SER A 549 -10.87 -28.68 -18.55
N VAL A 550 -10.37 -27.59 -17.97
CA VAL A 550 -9.50 -26.61 -18.64
C VAL A 550 -8.31 -26.31 -17.73
N SER A 551 -7.09 -26.46 -18.26
CA SER A 551 -5.88 -26.00 -17.59
C SER A 551 -5.57 -24.55 -17.99
N LEU A 552 -5.13 -23.77 -17.01
CA LEU A 552 -4.65 -22.40 -17.16
C LEU A 552 -3.20 -22.30 -16.73
N SER A 553 -2.42 -21.48 -17.41
CA SER A 553 -1.10 -21.05 -16.97
C SER A 553 -0.84 -19.58 -17.30
N TRP A 554 -0.01 -18.91 -16.51
CA TRP A 554 0.37 -17.52 -16.73
C TRP A 554 1.81 -17.26 -16.27
N THR A 555 2.38 -16.13 -16.70
CA THR A 555 3.64 -15.60 -16.18
C THR A 555 3.35 -14.75 -14.94
N ALA A 556 4.16 -14.94 -13.89
CA ALA A 556 4.01 -14.24 -12.62
C ALA A 556 4.10 -12.71 -12.77
N SER A 557 3.31 -12.01 -11.97
CA SER A 557 3.38 -10.56 -11.79
C SER A 557 4.57 -10.16 -10.93
N THR A 558 4.96 -8.90 -11.05
CA THR A 558 6.03 -8.23 -10.31
C THR A 558 5.51 -6.95 -9.69
N GLU A 559 6.13 -6.50 -8.61
CA GLU A 559 5.82 -5.24 -7.95
C GLU A 559 7.09 -4.64 -7.36
N THR A 560 7.29 -3.34 -7.51
CA THR A 560 8.41 -2.62 -6.91
C THR A 560 8.02 -2.16 -5.51
N GLY A 561 8.78 -2.58 -4.49
CA GLY A 561 8.52 -2.19 -3.10
C GLY A 561 7.36 -2.95 -2.44
N GLY A 562 6.76 -3.92 -3.11
CA GLY A 562 5.69 -4.78 -2.58
C GLY A 562 5.89 -6.26 -2.91
N SER A 563 4.89 -7.08 -2.62
CA SER A 563 4.95 -8.52 -2.86
C SER A 563 3.58 -9.08 -3.25
N ILE A 564 3.56 -9.96 -4.24
CA ILE A 564 2.33 -10.60 -4.72
C ILE A 564 1.90 -11.69 -3.72
N THR A 565 0.72 -11.55 -3.13
CA THR A 565 0.18 -12.52 -2.16
C THR A 565 -0.77 -13.53 -2.79
N GLY A 566 -1.41 -13.18 -3.91
CA GLY A 566 -2.36 -14.07 -4.57
C GLY A 566 -2.70 -13.69 -6.01
N TYR A 567 -3.42 -14.61 -6.66
CA TYR A 567 -4.10 -14.34 -7.93
C TYR A 567 -5.58 -14.69 -7.80
N GLN A 568 -6.45 -13.78 -8.24
CA GLN A 568 -7.87 -14.03 -8.43
C GLN A 568 -8.13 -14.46 -9.87
N ILE A 569 -8.90 -15.53 -10.04
CA ILE A 569 -9.20 -16.16 -11.32
C ILE A 569 -10.70 -16.03 -11.57
N SER A 570 -11.06 -15.55 -12.75
CA SER A 570 -12.44 -15.47 -13.22
C SER A 570 -12.62 -16.27 -14.52
N ARG A 571 -13.83 -16.79 -14.72
CA ARG A 571 -14.27 -17.50 -15.93
C ARG A 571 -15.49 -16.79 -16.49
N ASN A 572 -15.40 -16.33 -17.73
CA ASN A 572 -16.44 -15.52 -18.37
C ASN A 572 -16.85 -14.33 -17.48
N GLN A 573 -15.84 -13.65 -16.91
CA GLN A 573 -15.98 -12.50 -15.99
C GLN A 573 -16.58 -12.82 -14.60
N ALA A 574 -17.04 -14.04 -14.34
CA ALA A 574 -17.49 -14.47 -13.02
C ALA A 574 -16.31 -15.02 -12.19
N ALA A 575 -16.25 -14.68 -10.90
CA ALA A 575 -15.24 -15.20 -9.99
C ALA A 575 -15.28 -16.74 -9.95
N LEU A 576 -14.10 -17.37 -10.08
CA LEU A 576 -13.95 -18.82 -10.10
C LEU A 576 -13.13 -19.32 -8.90
N ALA A 577 -11.96 -18.73 -8.66
CA ALA A 577 -11.04 -19.18 -7.63
C ALA A 577 -10.03 -18.09 -7.22
N ALA A 578 -9.31 -18.33 -6.12
CA ALA A 578 -8.11 -17.59 -5.75
C ALA A 578 -6.99 -18.59 -5.42
N VAL A 579 -5.75 -18.26 -5.78
CA VAL A 579 -4.55 -19.06 -5.52
C VAL A 579 -3.45 -18.19 -4.90
N SER A 580 -2.44 -18.81 -4.30
CA SER A 580 -1.30 -18.09 -3.69
C SER A 580 -0.43 -17.37 -4.73
N GLY A 581 0.30 -16.34 -4.31
CA GLY A 581 1.17 -15.54 -5.18
C GLY A 581 2.35 -16.30 -5.81
N ALA A 582 2.70 -17.47 -5.26
CA ALA A 582 3.69 -18.38 -5.83
C ALA A 582 3.12 -19.30 -6.92
N THR A 583 1.79 -19.35 -7.07
CA THR A 583 1.10 -20.23 -8.02
C THR A 583 0.91 -19.52 -9.36
N THR A 584 1.30 -20.19 -10.45
CA THR A 584 1.18 -19.66 -11.83
C THR A 584 0.38 -20.56 -12.77
N SER A 585 -0.46 -21.43 -12.20
CA SER A 585 -1.32 -22.36 -12.94
C SER A 585 -2.59 -22.69 -12.16
N TYR A 586 -3.67 -23.03 -12.86
CA TYR A 586 -4.92 -23.47 -12.25
C TYR A 586 -5.63 -24.50 -13.14
N LEU A 587 -6.31 -25.48 -12.53
CA LEU A 587 -7.11 -26.48 -13.25
C LEU A 587 -8.58 -26.30 -12.91
N ASP A 588 -9.36 -25.81 -13.86
CA ASP A 588 -10.83 -25.75 -13.76
C ASP A 588 -11.40 -27.13 -14.07
N LEU A 589 -11.98 -27.80 -13.07
CA LEU A 589 -12.63 -29.12 -13.18
C LEU A 589 -14.17 -29.02 -13.29
N ALA A 590 -14.71 -27.81 -13.38
CA ALA A 590 -16.15 -27.53 -13.43
C ALA A 590 -16.57 -26.96 -14.80
N ALA A 591 -15.72 -27.09 -15.82
CA ALA A 591 -16.05 -26.71 -17.18
C ALA A 591 -17.15 -27.64 -17.72
N GLN A 592 -17.99 -27.13 -18.62
CA GLN A 592 -19.07 -27.90 -19.25
C GLN A 592 -18.66 -28.32 -20.66
N PRO A 593 -19.06 -29.51 -21.13
CA PRO A 593 -18.76 -29.96 -22.49
C PRO A 593 -19.26 -29.01 -23.58
N GLY A 594 -18.49 -28.86 -24.66
CA GLY A 594 -18.87 -28.04 -25.83
C GLY A 594 -18.99 -26.54 -25.57
N SER A 595 -18.50 -26.06 -24.42
CA SER A 595 -18.66 -24.66 -24.01
C SER A 595 -17.38 -23.86 -24.25
N ALA A 596 -17.54 -22.64 -24.74
CA ALA A 596 -16.45 -21.70 -24.91
C ALA A 596 -16.24 -20.89 -23.62
N TYR A 597 -14.98 -20.80 -23.19
CA TYR A 597 -14.55 -20.05 -22.01
C TYR A 597 -13.44 -19.07 -22.35
N THR A 598 -13.47 -17.94 -21.65
CA THR A 598 -12.33 -17.03 -21.52
C THR A 598 -12.07 -16.82 -20.04
N TYR A 599 -10.80 -16.87 -19.64
CA TYR A 599 -10.39 -16.69 -18.27
C TYR A 599 -9.63 -15.38 -18.10
N ALA A 600 -9.73 -14.80 -16.90
CA ALA A 600 -8.93 -13.65 -16.52
C ALA A 600 -8.25 -13.89 -15.18
N VAL A 601 -6.97 -13.51 -15.08
CA VAL A 601 -6.15 -13.67 -13.88
C VAL A 601 -5.72 -12.27 -13.41
N THR A 602 -5.97 -11.97 -12.13
CA THR A 602 -5.64 -10.67 -11.52
C THR A 602 -4.72 -10.91 -10.33
N ALA A 603 -3.51 -10.35 -10.36
CA ALA A 603 -2.61 -10.35 -9.20
C ALA A 603 -3.09 -9.42 -8.09
N ILE A 604 -2.89 -9.85 -6.85
CA ILE A 604 -3.16 -9.11 -5.62
C ILE A 604 -1.87 -9.04 -4.81
N ASP A 605 -1.49 -7.86 -4.33
CA ASP A 605 -0.32 -7.66 -3.48
C ASP A 605 -0.61 -7.85 -1.97
N ALA A 606 0.39 -7.63 -1.14
CA ALA A 606 0.27 -7.64 0.32
C ALA A 606 -0.58 -6.51 0.89
N ASN A 607 -0.77 -5.43 0.12
CA ASN A 607 -1.59 -4.28 0.48
C ASN A 607 -3.05 -4.43 0.03
N GLY A 608 -3.40 -5.51 -0.68
CA GLY A 608 -4.72 -5.73 -1.27
C GLY A 608 -4.97 -4.99 -2.58
N ALA A 609 -3.95 -4.31 -3.15
CA ALA A 609 -4.00 -3.68 -4.46
C ALA A 609 -4.06 -4.73 -5.57
N ALA A 610 -4.91 -4.48 -6.57
CA ALA A 610 -5.13 -5.38 -7.70
C ALA A 610 -4.50 -4.85 -8.99
N SER A 611 -3.86 -5.74 -9.75
CA SER A 611 -3.44 -5.46 -11.14
C SER A 611 -4.63 -5.29 -12.09
N GLN A 612 -4.38 -4.80 -13.30
CA GLN A 612 -5.28 -5.07 -14.43
C GLN A 612 -5.24 -6.57 -14.80
N PRO A 613 -6.37 -7.17 -15.22
CA PRO A 613 -6.44 -8.61 -15.48
C PRO A 613 -5.67 -9.02 -16.75
N GLY A 614 -4.93 -10.11 -16.66
CA GLY A 614 -4.42 -10.84 -17.83
C GLY A 614 -5.50 -11.76 -18.38
N VAL A 615 -5.77 -11.70 -19.68
CA VAL A 615 -6.87 -12.45 -20.33
C VAL A 615 -6.34 -13.59 -21.18
N SER A 616 -6.96 -14.77 -21.09
CA SER A 616 -6.58 -15.95 -21.86
C SER A 616 -7.05 -15.90 -23.32
N ASN A 617 -6.53 -16.81 -24.15
CA ASN A 617 -7.21 -17.21 -25.38
C ASN A 617 -8.60 -17.78 -25.07
N THR A 618 -9.52 -17.71 -26.03
CA THR A 618 -10.77 -18.47 -25.96
C THR A 618 -10.46 -19.96 -26.11
N VAL A 619 -11.03 -20.78 -25.23
CA VAL A 619 -10.89 -22.24 -25.24
C VAL A 619 -12.27 -22.87 -25.29
N THR A 620 -12.46 -23.87 -26.14
CA THR A 620 -13.71 -24.64 -26.23
C THR A 620 -13.43 -26.06 -25.77
N THR A 621 -14.14 -26.52 -24.74
CA THR A 621 -14.08 -27.92 -24.31
C THR A 621 -14.72 -28.83 -25.36
N PRO A 622 -14.18 -30.03 -25.59
CA PRO A 622 -14.83 -31.00 -26.46
C PRO A 622 -16.19 -31.40 -25.89
N LEU A 623 -17.10 -31.83 -26.76
CA LEU A 623 -18.38 -32.46 -26.38
C LEU A 623 -18.16 -33.81 -25.71
N MET A 624 -17.07 -34.49 -26.05
CA MET A 624 -16.67 -35.78 -25.49
C MET A 624 -15.15 -35.93 -25.58
N ALA A 625 -14.54 -36.50 -24.55
CA ALA A 625 -13.16 -36.96 -24.55
C ALA A 625 -13.06 -38.25 -23.73
N THR A 626 -12.46 -39.30 -24.27
CA THR A 626 -12.24 -40.57 -23.55
C THR A 626 -10.99 -41.29 -24.05
N GLY A 627 -10.08 -41.61 -23.14
CA GLY A 627 -9.02 -42.62 -23.34
C GLY A 627 -9.42 -44.00 -22.83
N PHE A 628 -10.69 -44.22 -22.47
CA PHE A 628 -11.19 -45.48 -21.87
C PHE A 628 -10.61 -45.85 -20.49
N GLU A 629 -9.89 -44.93 -19.86
CA GLU A 629 -9.25 -45.05 -18.53
C GLU A 629 -10.19 -45.33 -17.35
N SER A 630 -11.50 -45.38 -17.58
CA SER A 630 -12.45 -45.89 -16.58
C SER A 630 -12.43 -47.41 -16.46
N GLY A 631 -11.70 -48.11 -17.34
CA GLY A 631 -11.65 -49.57 -17.44
C GLY A 631 -12.96 -50.20 -17.94
N THR A 632 -13.97 -49.41 -18.30
CA THR A 632 -15.29 -49.90 -18.69
C THR A 632 -15.88 -49.12 -19.87
N LEU A 633 -16.90 -49.69 -20.52
CA LEU A 633 -17.75 -48.96 -21.46
C LEU A 633 -18.97 -48.33 -20.78
N ALA A 634 -19.01 -48.31 -19.44
CA ALA A 634 -20.08 -47.68 -18.68
C ALA A 634 -20.04 -46.17 -18.96
N GLY A 635 -21.08 -45.67 -19.63
CA GLY A 635 -21.13 -44.29 -20.13
C GLY A 635 -21.40 -44.21 -21.62
N TRP A 636 -21.11 -45.27 -22.40
CA TRP A 636 -21.57 -45.38 -23.77
C TRP A 636 -23.07 -45.71 -23.81
N THR A 637 -23.82 -44.96 -24.61
CA THR A 637 -25.29 -45.06 -24.70
C THR A 637 -25.74 -46.43 -25.20
N ARG A 638 -24.98 -47.04 -26.12
CA ARG A 638 -25.28 -48.37 -26.65
C ARG A 638 -24.02 -49.08 -27.07
N VAL A 639 -23.86 -50.33 -26.65
CA VAL A 639 -22.78 -51.22 -27.09
C VAL A 639 -23.40 -52.44 -27.77
N VAL A 640 -22.93 -52.79 -28.97
CA VAL A 640 -23.40 -53.93 -29.76
C VAL A 640 -22.21 -54.74 -30.24
N GLY A 641 -22.27 -56.07 -30.12
CA GLY A 641 -21.21 -56.97 -30.56
C GLY A 641 -20.02 -57.01 -29.62
N GLN A 642 -18.84 -57.36 -30.15
CA GLN A 642 -17.62 -57.52 -29.35
C GLN A 642 -16.84 -56.20 -29.28
N VAL A 643 -17.34 -55.28 -28.45
CA VAL A 643 -16.61 -54.08 -28.03
C VAL A 643 -16.21 -54.27 -26.56
N THR A 644 -14.92 -54.18 -26.27
CA THR A 644 -14.38 -54.38 -24.91
C THR A 644 -13.32 -53.33 -24.60
N VAL A 645 -13.12 -52.99 -23.33
CA VAL A 645 -11.93 -52.25 -22.89
C VAL A 645 -10.83 -53.25 -22.53
N GLN A 646 -9.58 -52.94 -22.88
CA GLN A 646 -8.42 -53.80 -22.63
C GLN A 646 -7.15 -52.97 -22.43
N SER A 647 -6.13 -53.58 -21.81
CA SER A 647 -4.88 -52.92 -21.39
C SER A 647 -3.61 -53.44 -22.07
N THR A 648 -3.73 -54.23 -23.14
CA THR A 648 -2.60 -54.83 -23.86
C THR A 648 -2.12 -53.99 -25.04
N VAL A 649 -3.05 -53.53 -25.88
CA VAL A 649 -2.77 -52.67 -27.03
C VAL A 649 -3.30 -51.28 -26.71
N ILE A 650 -2.47 -50.47 -26.08
CA ILE A 650 -2.81 -49.12 -25.59
C ILE A 650 -1.93 -48.08 -26.30
N ARG A 651 -2.42 -46.84 -26.43
CA ARG A 651 -1.60 -45.73 -26.92
C ARG A 651 -1.05 -44.91 -25.77
N THR A 652 -1.95 -44.53 -24.86
CA THR A 652 -1.68 -43.70 -23.70
C THR A 652 -2.43 -44.25 -22.49
N GLY A 653 -2.03 -43.83 -21.29
CA GLY A 653 -2.67 -44.28 -20.06
C GLY A 653 -2.60 -45.80 -19.85
N SER A 654 -3.72 -46.40 -19.48
CA SER A 654 -3.80 -47.80 -19.03
C SER A 654 -4.72 -48.68 -19.88
N ASP A 655 -5.69 -48.09 -20.56
CA ASP A 655 -6.78 -48.81 -21.22
C ASP A 655 -7.05 -48.27 -22.62
N ALA A 656 -7.57 -49.12 -23.52
CA ALA A 656 -8.07 -48.73 -24.84
C ALA A 656 -9.23 -49.64 -25.26
N ALA A 657 -10.11 -49.16 -26.15
CA ALA A 657 -11.19 -49.98 -26.67
C ALA A 657 -10.70 -50.95 -27.75
N ALA A 658 -11.20 -52.19 -27.75
CA ALA A 658 -11.04 -53.19 -28.79
C ALA A 658 -12.39 -53.48 -29.45
N LEU A 659 -12.40 -53.47 -30.78
CA LEU A 659 -13.58 -53.76 -31.61
C LEU A 659 -13.26 -54.95 -32.51
N SER A 660 -13.90 -56.08 -32.27
CA SER A 660 -13.71 -57.32 -33.05
C SER A 660 -15.02 -57.78 -33.68
N SER A 661 -15.01 -58.10 -34.97
CA SER A 661 -16.15 -58.68 -35.65
C SER A 661 -15.76 -59.91 -36.47
N ASN A 662 -16.60 -60.93 -36.39
CA ASN A 662 -16.55 -62.16 -37.19
C ASN A 662 -17.74 -62.27 -38.16
N GLY A 663 -18.44 -61.16 -38.43
CA GLY A 663 -19.62 -61.11 -39.30
C GLY A 663 -20.86 -60.50 -38.63
N ALA A 664 -20.85 -60.30 -37.31
CA ALA A 664 -21.91 -59.59 -36.59
C ALA A 664 -21.67 -58.06 -36.57
N GLN A 665 -22.69 -57.28 -36.21
CA GLN A 665 -22.49 -55.86 -35.93
C GLN A 665 -21.59 -55.70 -34.69
N THR A 666 -20.57 -54.83 -34.77
CA THR A 666 -19.68 -54.50 -33.64
C THR A 666 -19.43 -53.00 -33.61
N TYR A 667 -20.16 -52.29 -32.75
CA TYR A 667 -20.05 -50.85 -32.59
C TYR A 667 -20.53 -50.37 -31.22
N THR A 668 -20.12 -49.16 -30.86
CA THR A 668 -20.67 -48.43 -29.72
C THR A 668 -21.14 -47.04 -30.16
N LEU A 669 -22.20 -46.55 -29.54
CA LEU A 669 -22.78 -45.23 -29.77
C LEU A 669 -22.73 -44.40 -28.50
N GLN A 670 -22.39 -43.12 -28.66
CA GLN A 670 -22.49 -42.16 -27.58
C GLN A 670 -23.30 -40.93 -27.97
N ASN A 671 -24.31 -40.63 -27.17
CA ASN A 671 -25.03 -39.38 -27.24
C ASN A 671 -24.13 -38.23 -26.79
N LEU A 672 -24.04 -37.20 -27.63
CA LEU A 672 -23.34 -35.97 -27.31
C LEU A 672 -24.25 -35.09 -26.43
N PRO A 673 -23.67 -34.32 -25.50
CA PRO A 673 -24.44 -33.45 -24.60
C PRO A 673 -25.16 -32.31 -25.34
N ALA A 674 -24.72 -31.97 -26.55
CA ALA A 674 -25.39 -31.02 -27.43
C ALA A 674 -25.32 -31.48 -28.89
N SER A 675 -26.28 -31.06 -29.69
CA SER A 675 -26.28 -31.28 -31.14
C SER A 675 -25.53 -30.17 -31.87
N SER A 676 -24.82 -30.48 -32.95
CA SER A 676 -24.11 -29.51 -33.78
C SER A 676 -24.22 -29.86 -35.27
N THR A 677 -24.28 -28.85 -36.11
CA THR A 677 -24.16 -29.00 -37.57
C THR A 677 -22.72 -29.16 -38.04
N VAL A 678 -21.75 -28.84 -37.17
CA VAL A 678 -20.31 -29.00 -37.43
C VAL A 678 -19.71 -29.85 -36.32
N LEU A 679 -19.12 -30.99 -36.68
CA LEU A 679 -18.43 -31.87 -35.73
C LEU A 679 -17.09 -32.34 -36.29
N TYR A 680 -16.12 -32.38 -35.39
CA TYR A 680 -14.84 -33.02 -35.55
C TYR A 680 -14.79 -34.22 -34.61
N ALA A 681 -14.74 -35.43 -35.15
CA ALA A 681 -14.47 -36.65 -34.39
C ALA A 681 -13.04 -37.09 -34.66
N GLN A 682 -12.25 -37.22 -33.61
CA GLN A 682 -10.87 -37.67 -33.67
C GLN A 682 -10.69 -38.91 -32.81
N ALA A 683 -9.90 -39.86 -33.28
CA ALA A 683 -9.50 -41.03 -32.50
C ALA A 683 -8.10 -41.47 -32.95
N TRP A 684 -7.33 -41.99 -32.01
CA TRP A 684 -6.21 -42.84 -32.36
C TRP A 684 -6.71 -44.26 -32.58
N ILE A 685 -6.26 -44.89 -33.67
CA ILE A 685 -6.69 -46.23 -34.06
C ILE A 685 -5.50 -47.14 -34.32
N ASN A 686 -5.61 -48.43 -33.99
CA ASN A 686 -4.65 -49.46 -34.35
C ASN A 686 -5.39 -50.65 -34.96
N VAL A 687 -5.17 -50.90 -36.25
CA VAL A 687 -5.85 -52.00 -36.97
C VAL A 687 -5.05 -53.28 -36.81
N ALA A 688 -5.58 -54.28 -36.10
CA ALA A 688 -4.90 -55.56 -35.93
C ALA A 688 -5.08 -56.48 -37.14
N SER A 689 -6.33 -56.60 -37.60
CA SER A 689 -6.66 -57.42 -38.78
C SER A 689 -7.92 -56.89 -39.47
N GLN A 690 -8.00 -57.09 -40.78
CA GLN A 690 -9.15 -56.66 -41.57
C GLN A 690 -9.19 -57.45 -42.90
N SER A 691 -10.29 -58.15 -43.18
CA SER A 691 -10.50 -58.84 -44.46
C SER A 691 -11.71 -58.30 -45.26
N THR A 692 -12.50 -57.44 -44.64
CA THR A 692 -13.64 -56.72 -45.23
C THR A 692 -13.58 -55.26 -44.82
N SER A 693 -14.50 -54.40 -45.23
CA SER A 693 -14.47 -53.01 -44.74
C SER A 693 -14.79 -52.91 -43.23
N ALA A 694 -14.25 -51.89 -42.58
CA ALA A 694 -14.45 -51.63 -41.15
C ALA A 694 -14.71 -50.13 -40.94
N THR A 695 -15.89 -49.79 -40.43
CA THR A 695 -16.21 -48.42 -40.02
C THR A 695 -15.42 -48.05 -38.77
N LEU A 696 -14.75 -46.89 -38.84
CA LEU A 696 -13.96 -46.36 -37.75
C LEU A 696 -14.84 -45.43 -36.91
N LEU A 697 -15.25 -44.31 -37.51
CA LEU A 697 -16.06 -43.27 -36.87
C LEU A 697 -17.30 -42.97 -37.72
N GLY A 698 -18.45 -42.84 -37.06
CA GLY A 698 -19.69 -42.38 -37.67
C GLY A 698 -20.28 -41.19 -36.91
N LEU A 699 -20.82 -40.22 -37.63
CA LEU A 699 -21.55 -39.10 -37.05
C LEU A 699 -23.04 -39.24 -37.37
N ARG A 700 -23.87 -39.20 -36.33
CA ARG A 700 -25.29 -39.58 -36.39
C ARG A 700 -26.17 -38.51 -35.76
N THR A 701 -27.44 -38.52 -36.15
CA THR A 701 -28.51 -37.83 -35.42
C THR A 701 -29.06 -38.74 -34.34
N GLN A 702 -29.64 -38.17 -33.28
CA GLN A 702 -30.45 -38.90 -32.31
C GLN A 702 -31.92 -38.96 -32.77
N ALA A 703 -32.63 -40.00 -32.32
CA ALA A 703 -34.07 -40.09 -32.56
C ALA A 703 -34.78 -39.09 -31.65
N THR A 704 -35.73 -38.36 -32.22
CA THR A 704 -36.71 -37.56 -31.45
C THR A 704 -38.04 -38.31 -31.40
N SER A 705 -39.02 -37.79 -30.66
CA SER A 705 -40.37 -38.34 -30.64
C SER A 705 -41.06 -38.34 -32.01
N THR A 706 -40.60 -37.51 -32.95
CA THR A 706 -41.19 -37.32 -34.28
C THR A 706 -40.29 -37.71 -35.44
N THR A 707 -38.98 -37.91 -35.22
CA THR A 707 -38.01 -38.16 -36.29
C THR A 707 -37.02 -39.25 -35.89
N GLY A 708 -36.89 -40.29 -36.72
CA GLY A 708 -35.94 -41.39 -36.47
C GLY A 708 -34.48 -40.95 -36.58
N ALA A 709 -33.60 -41.57 -35.78
CA ALA A 709 -32.16 -41.42 -35.88
C ALA A 709 -31.65 -41.94 -37.23
N TYR A 710 -30.68 -41.25 -37.82
CA TYR A 710 -29.95 -41.74 -38.99
C TYR A 710 -28.48 -41.34 -38.92
N GLN A 711 -27.64 -42.10 -39.61
CA GLN A 711 -26.23 -41.77 -39.77
C GLN A 711 -26.08 -40.72 -40.86
N VAL A 712 -25.39 -39.63 -40.56
CA VAL A 712 -25.14 -38.53 -41.51
C VAL A 712 -23.99 -38.91 -42.44
N ALA A 713 -22.85 -39.28 -41.86
CA ALA A 713 -21.68 -39.69 -42.59
C ALA A 713 -20.76 -40.58 -41.74
N GLN A 714 -19.86 -41.31 -42.39
CA GLN A 714 -18.87 -42.13 -41.72
C GLN A 714 -17.55 -42.20 -42.47
N VAL A 715 -16.46 -42.37 -41.71
CA VAL A 715 -15.15 -42.74 -42.21
C VAL A 715 -14.88 -44.21 -41.91
N TYR A 716 -14.43 -44.95 -42.90
CA TYR A 716 -14.24 -46.39 -42.83
C TYR A 716 -13.07 -46.84 -43.70
N LEU A 717 -12.50 -47.99 -43.38
CA LEU A 717 -11.46 -48.62 -44.18
C LEU A 717 -12.09 -49.63 -45.15
N ASN A 718 -11.63 -49.69 -46.40
CA ASN A 718 -11.98 -50.80 -47.29
C ASN A 718 -11.22 -52.09 -46.92
N ALA A 719 -11.46 -53.20 -47.62
CA ALA A 719 -10.77 -54.47 -47.34
C ALA A 719 -9.23 -54.41 -47.54
N ALA A 720 -8.71 -53.39 -48.22
CA ALA A 720 -7.28 -53.15 -48.40
C ALA A 720 -6.70 -52.14 -47.39
N GLY A 721 -7.49 -51.66 -46.41
CA GLY A 721 -7.05 -50.68 -45.41
C GLY A 721 -7.06 -49.23 -45.89
N THR A 722 -7.54 -48.94 -47.11
CA THR A 722 -7.63 -47.57 -47.64
C THR A 722 -8.80 -46.83 -47.03
N ILE A 723 -8.58 -45.58 -46.62
CA ILE A 723 -9.62 -44.69 -46.07
C ILE A 723 -10.69 -44.40 -47.12
N LYS A 724 -11.94 -44.49 -46.71
CA LYS A 724 -13.13 -44.08 -47.46
C LYS A 724 -14.02 -43.22 -46.57
N VAL A 725 -14.74 -42.30 -47.20
CA VAL A 725 -15.86 -41.60 -46.57
C VAL A 725 -17.16 -41.97 -47.28
N LEU A 726 -18.24 -42.12 -46.52
CA LEU A 726 -19.59 -42.34 -47.02
C LEU A 726 -20.49 -41.22 -46.53
N ASN A 727 -21.18 -40.58 -47.47
CA ASN A 727 -22.36 -39.78 -47.17
C ASN A 727 -23.54 -40.74 -47.01
N ASN A 728 -24.01 -40.93 -45.78
CA ASN A 728 -25.06 -41.91 -45.48
C ASN A 728 -26.46 -41.37 -45.82
N VAL A 729 -26.61 -40.08 -46.12
CA VAL A 729 -27.85 -39.47 -46.61
C VAL A 729 -28.03 -39.73 -48.11
N SER A 730 -27.01 -39.42 -48.92
CA SER A 730 -27.06 -39.63 -50.38
C SER A 730 -26.64 -41.03 -50.83
N LYS A 731 -26.05 -41.83 -49.91
CA LYS A 731 -25.47 -43.16 -50.16
C LYS A 731 -24.27 -43.15 -51.13
N VAL A 732 -23.58 -42.01 -51.27
CA VAL A 732 -22.39 -41.88 -52.13
C VAL A 732 -21.10 -42.04 -51.30
N SER A 733 -20.18 -42.90 -51.76
CA SER A 733 -18.88 -43.11 -51.13
C SER A 733 -17.73 -42.58 -51.97
N TYR A 734 -16.70 -42.05 -51.31
CA TYR A 734 -15.48 -41.54 -51.94
C TYR A 734 -14.28 -42.33 -51.44
N LEU A 735 -13.42 -42.75 -52.37
CA LEU A 735 -12.18 -43.48 -52.08
C LEU A 735 -11.04 -42.49 -51.86
N GLY A 736 -10.36 -42.62 -50.73
CA GLY A 736 -9.18 -41.82 -50.40
C GLY A 736 -7.89 -42.38 -51.02
N ASN A 737 -6.82 -41.58 -50.96
CA ASN A 737 -5.48 -41.98 -51.39
C ASN A 737 -4.56 -42.44 -50.23
N ALA A 738 -5.09 -42.53 -49.01
CA ALA A 738 -4.35 -42.89 -47.81
C ALA A 738 -4.79 -44.26 -47.27
N THR A 739 -3.83 -45.04 -46.78
CA THR A 739 -4.04 -46.38 -46.21
C THR A 739 -3.55 -46.39 -44.77
N VAL A 740 -4.32 -47.03 -43.88
CA VAL A 740 -3.92 -47.27 -42.49
C VAL A 740 -3.21 -48.61 -42.42
N ALA A 741 -1.93 -48.60 -42.04
CA ALA A 741 -1.14 -49.83 -41.94
C ALA A 741 -1.57 -50.64 -40.70
N PRO A 742 -1.67 -51.99 -40.80
CA PRO A 742 -1.96 -52.81 -39.63
C PRO A 742 -0.84 -52.77 -38.57
N GLY A 743 -1.22 -52.87 -37.30
CA GLY A 743 -0.32 -53.06 -36.15
C GLY A 743 0.31 -51.78 -35.58
N SER A 744 0.01 -50.60 -36.12
CA SER A 744 0.51 -49.31 -35.61
C SER A 744 -0.63 -48.36 -35.25
N TRP A 745 -0.39 -47.46 -34.29
CA TRP A 745 -1.31 -46.39 -33.92
C TRP A 745 -1.26 -45.26 -34.93
N HIS A 746 -2.42 -44.85 -35.44
CA HIS A 746 -2.60 -43.74 -36.36
C HIS A 746 -3.71 -42.81 -35.86
N GLN A 747 -3.54 -41.50 -35.99
CA GLN A 747 -4.57 -40.54 -35.65
C GLN A 747 -5.49 -40.31 -36.85
N VAL A 748 -6.78 -40.54 -36.68
CA VAL A 748 -7.80 -40.22 -37.69
C VAL A 748 -8.67 -39.10 -37.16
N THR A 749 -8.74 -37.99 -37.91
CA THR A 749 -9.68 -36.89 -37.65
C THR A 749 -10.70 -36.86 -38.77
N PHE A 750 -11.98 -36.87 -38.43
CA PHE A 750 -13.11 -36.81 -39.36
C PHE A 750 -13.96 -35.58 -39.05
N ALA A 751 -14.01 -34.65 -40.00
CA ALA A 751 -14.84 -33.46 -39.93
C ALA A 751 -16.04 -33.58 -40.86
N VAL A 752 -17.20 -33.19 -40.35
CA VAL A 752 -18.45 -33.06 -41.12
C VAL A 752 -19.06 -31.70 -40.80
N ASP A 753 -19.32 -30.93 -41.86
CA ASP A 753 -20.00 -29.64 -41.77
C ASP A 753 -21.26 -29.68 -42.63
N GLN A 754 -22.41 -29.80 -41.97
CA GLN A 754 -23.72 -29.80 -42.60
C GLN A 754 -24.13 -28.41 -43.11
N THR A 755 -23.51 -27.33 -42.60
CA THR A 755 -23.87 -25.95 -43.00
C THR A 755 -23.39 -25.64 -44.41
N VAL A 756 -22.17 -26.08 -44.75
CA VAL A 756 -21.60 -25.92 -46.09
C VAL A 756 -21.57 -27.20 -46.91
N GLY A 757 -22.00 -28.33 -46.33
CA GLY A 757 -22.11 -29.61 -47.03
C GLY A 757 -20.74 -30.23 -47.33
N THR A 758 -19.83 -30.26 -46.35
CA THR A 758 -18.47 -30.79 -46.54
C THR A 758 -18.16 -31.96 -45.61
N MET A 759 -17.30 -32.87 -46.10
CA MET A 759 -16.66 -33.92 -45.31
C MET A 759 -15.16 -33.89 -45.55
N GLN A 760 -14.35 -34.04 -44.51
CA GLN A 760 -12.89 -34.04 -44.60
C GLN A 760 -12.27 -35.04 -43.62
N VAL A 761 -11.17 -35.67 -44.01
CA VAL A 761 -10.41 -36.61 -43.16
C VAL A 761 -8.95 -36.24 -43.15
N TRP A 762 -8.33 -36.34 -41.97
CA TRP A 762 -6.88 -36.29 -41.80
C TRP A 762 -6.39 -37.61 -41.21
N LEU A 763 -5.24 -38.08 -41.71
CA LEU A 763 -4.49 -39.21 -41.17
C LEU A 763 -3.14 -38.67 -40.68
N ASP A 764 -2.85 -38.83 -39.39
CA ASP A 764 -1.62 -38.34 -38.75
C ASP A 764 -1.34 -36.86 -39.04
N GLY A 765 -2.38 -36.03 -38.92
CA GLY A 765 -2.33 -34.59 -39.22
C GLY A 765 -2.34 -34.23 -40.72
N ASN A 766 -2.17 -35.20 -41.62
CA ASN A 766 -2.11 -34.95 -43.07
C ASN A 766 -3.49 -35.11 -43.72
N PRO A 767 -3.95 -34.14 -44.55
CA PRO A 767 -5.26 -34.22 -45.20
C PRO A 767 -5.29 -35.36 -46.24
N VAL A 768 -6.27 -36.25 -46.12
CA VAL A 768 -6.52 -37.33 -47.08
C VAL A 768 -7.19 -36.73 -48.32
N GLN A 769 -6.69 -37.07 -49.52
CA GLN A 769 -7.32 -36.67 -50.77
C GLN A 769 -8.32 -37.74 -51.21
N PHE A 770 -9.49 -37.33 -51.69
CA PHE A 770 -10.56 -38.20 -52.16
C PHE A 770 -10.80 -38.03 -53.65
N GLY A 771 -10.99 -39.15 -54.36
CA GLY A 771 -11.35 -39.14 -55.76
C GLY A 771 -12.78 -38.69 -55.97
N THR A 772 -12.97 -37.61 -56.73
CA THR A 772 -14.27 -37.05 -57.13
C THR A 772 -14.38 -36.95 -58.65
N SER A 773 -15.54 -36.58 -59.18
CA SER A 773 -15.71 -36.29 -60.62
C SER A 773 -14.82 -35.13 -61.10
N GLY A 774 -14.40 -34.24 -60.20
CA GLY A 774 -13.50 -33.11 -60.47
C GLY A 774 -12.01 -33.38 -60.20
N GLY A 775 -11.62 -34.62 -59.86
CA GLY A 775 -10.25 -34.98 -59.48
C GLY A 775 -10.08 -35.25 -57.98
N TRP A 776 -8.83 -35.24 -57.51
CA TRP A 776 -8.48 -35.49 -56.12
C TRP A 776 -8.63 -34.22 -55.27
N MET A 777 -9.41 -34.29 -54.19
CA MET A 777 -9.69 -33.15 -53.31
C MET A 777 -9.58 -33.53 -51.83
N ALA A 778 -9.02 -32.64 -51.02
CA ALA A 778 -8.94 -32.81 -49.56
C ALA A 778 -10.31 -32.70 -48.88
N VAL A 779 -11.16 -31.82 -49.41
CA VAL A 779 -12.50 -31.55 -48.89
C VAL A 779 -13.52 -32.07 -49.89
N VAL A 780 -14.36 -33.01 -49.46
CA VAL A 780 -15.49 -33.50 -50.25
C VAL A 780 -16.65 -32.53 -50.05
N GLY A 781 -16.76 -31.54 -50.94
CA GLY A 781 -17.79 -30.48 -50.88
C GLY A 781 -19.06 -30.77 -51.68
N GLY A 782 -20.04 -29.87 -51.55
CA GLY A 782 -21.31 -29.92 -52.31
C GLY A 782 -22.24 -31.09 -51.91
N GLN A 783 -22.09 -31.60 -50.69
CA GLN A 783 -22.81 -32.77 -50.22
C GLN A 783 -24.13 -32.38 -49.55
N ASN A 784 -25.20 -33.12 -49.84
CA ASN A 784 -26.40 -33.11 -48.99
C ASN A 784 -26.16 -34.02 -47.78
N LEU A 785 -26.01 -33.42 -46.60
CA LEU A 785 -25.75 -34.13 -45.33
C LEU A 785 -26.97 -34.12 -44.40
N GLY A 786 -28.15 -33.81 -44.95
CA GLY A 786 -29.39 -33.66 -44.19
C GLY A 786 -29.45 -32.36 -43.39
N SER A 787 -30.61 -32.09 -42.80
CA SER A 787 -30.91 -30.85 -42.07
C SER A 787 -30.99 -31.01 -40.55
N ILE A 788 -30.97 -32.24 -40.04
CA ILE A 788 -30.99 -32.50 -38.60
C ILE A 788 -29.55 -32.49 -38.08
N PRO A 789 -29.23 -31.64 -37.09
CA PRO A 789 -27.89 -31.57 -36.50
C PRO A 789 -27.42 -32.91 -35.93
N MET A 790 -26.13 -33.19 -36.09
CA MET A 790 -25.50 -34.38 -35.53
C MET A 790 -25.45 -34.27 -34.00
N SER A 791 -25.74 -35.36 -33.31
CA SER A 791 -25.81 -35.39 -31.84
C SER A 791 -25.36 -36.72 -31.25
N ASN A 792 -24.79 -37.62 -32.05
CA ASN A 792 -24.32 -38.91 -31.60
C ASN A 792 -23.09 -39.33 -32.41
N VAL A 793 -22.11 -39.94 -31.73
CA VAL A 793 -20.90 -40.49 -32.35
C VAL A 793 -20.93 -42.02 -32.26
N GLN A 794 -20.53 -42.66 -33.34
CA GLN A 794 -20.33 -44.10 -33.44
C GLN A 794 -18.85 -44.41 -33.54
N LEU A 795 -18.44 -45.44 -32.80
CA LEU A 795 -17.16 -46.12 -32.97
C LEU A 795 -17.45 -47.57 -33.39
N GLY A 796 -16.91 -48.01 -34.53
CA GLY A 796 -17.16 -49.35 -35.07
C GLY A 796 -18.24 -49.41 -36.16
N ASP A 797 -18.60 -50.63 -36.58
CA ASP A 797 -19.45 -50.89 -37.75
C ASP A 797 -20.80 -51.50 -37.34
N ASP A 798 -21.88 -50.82 -37.74
CA ASP A 798 -23.27 -51.25 -37.58
C ASP A 798 -23.79 -52.07 -38.77
N SER A 799 -22.91 -52.49 -39.69
CA SER A 799 -23.23 -53.46 -40.75
C SER A 799 -22.96 -54.90 -40.30
N VAL A 800 -23.67 -55.84 -40.92
CA VAL A 800 -23.36 -57.28 -40.82
C VAL A 800 -22.35 -57.70 -41.89
N SER A 801 -21.84 -58.92 -41.78
CA SER A 801 -20.88 -59.54 -42.72
C SER A 801 -19.54 -58.82 -42.81
N ARG A 802 -19.15 -58.08 -41.75
CA ARG A 802 -17.82 -57.48 -41.61
C ARG A 802 -16.93 -58.35 -40.72
N VAL A 803 -15.69 -58.54 -41.13
CA VAL A 803 -14.64 -59.27 -40.40
C VAL A 803 -13.42 -58.37 -40.24
N TYR A 804 -13.12 -58.01 -39.00
CA TYR A 804 -12.02 -57.11 -38.60
C TYR A 804 -11.73 -57.21 -37.10
N THR A 805 -10.55 -56.72 -36.70
CA THR A 805 -10.19 -56.38 -35.32
C THR A 805 -9.35 -55.10 -35.33
N TRP A 806 -9.76 -54.10 -34.56
CA TRP A 806 -9.00 -52.87 -34.37
C TRP A 806 -9.23 -52.27 -32.98
N TYR A 807 -8.34 -51.35 -32.58
CA TYR A 807 -8.34 -50.71 -31.26
C TYR A 807 -8.49 -49.20 -31.41
N ALA A 808 -9.13 -48.56 -30.44
CA ALA A 808 -9.33 -47.11 -30.38
C ALA A 808 -8.89 -46.55 -29.03
N ASP A 809 -8.23 -45.40 -29.06
CA ASP A 809 -7.78 -44.67 -27.88
C ASP A 809 -7.90 -43.15 -28.13
N ASP A 810 -7.87 -42.34 -27.07
CA ASP A 810 -7.92 -40.87 -27.11
C ASP A 810 -9.02 -40.32 -28.04
N VAL A 811 -10.25 -40.82 -27.87
CA VAL A 811 -11.39 -40.41 -28.70
C VAL A 811 -11.91 -39.07 -28.24
N THR A 812 -11.96 -38.09 -29.14
CA THR A 812 -12.53 -36.77 -28.88
C THR A 812 -13.58 -36.38 -29.92
N VAL A 813 -14.61 -35.68 -29.48
CA VAL A 813 -15.62 -35.07 -30.37
C VAL A 813 -15.79 -33.61 -29.98
N SER A 814 -15.65 -32.71 -30.95
CA SER A 814 -15.67 -31.26 -30.73
C SER A 814 -16.46 -30.53 -31.82
N THR A 815 -16.90 -29.32 -31.50
CA THR A 815 -17.51 -28.37 -32.45
C THR A 815 -16.47 -27.47 -33.13
N VAL A 816 -15.23 -27.48 -32.63
CA VAL A 816 -14.08 -26.78 -33.21
C VAL A 816 -13.01 -27.78 -33.63
N PRO A 817 -12.12 -27.43 -34.59
CA PRO A 817 -11.00 -28.28 -34.95
C PRO A 817 -10.18 -28.69 -33.70
N PRO A 818 -9.65 -29.92 -33.65
CA PRO A 818 -8.69 -30.30 -32.62
C PRO A 818 -7.48 -29.35 -32.64
N ALA A 819 -6.93 -29.03 -31.47
CA ALA A 819 -5.68 -28.27 -31.39
C ALA A 819 -4.57 -29.05 -32.11
N SER A 820 -3.88 -28.39 -33.04
CA SER A 820 -2.80 -28.95 -33.86
C SER A 820 -1.52 -29.19 -33.06
#